data_AF-A0A389LX89-F1
#
_entry.id   AF-A0A389LX89-F1
#
_cell.length_a   1.000
_cell.length_b   1.000
_cell.length_c   1.000
_cell.angle_alpha   90.00
_cell.angle_beta   90.00
_cell.angle_gamma   90.00
#
_symmetry.space_group_name_H-M   'P 1'
#
loop_
_entity.id
_entity.type
_entity.pdbx_description
1 polymer ?
#
loop_
_entity_poly.entity_id
_entity_poly.type
_entity_poly.pdbx_seq_one_letter_code
_entity_poly.pdbx_strand_id
1 'polypeptide(L)'
;MDSYININLQRRMKNIIVLFVFFICVTNIKAQTGHSPIGACNTLSLAGEWSIKLDAENEGSSKGWQNMLWQDKITLPGTTDQARYGEKTSGSDYGILTRKYKYCGKVWYNKEINIPKEWKNKEVVLHLERVMWESTVWIDGRPLGAQDGLGTPHFHSMGILSPGKHILAICVDNDLIHNIGDKGHAYTEYTQTIWNGIVGEIELRALAQTSLHGLKISPDTDNSSLEISYRLHRKEAATKNIEVSYQVVDISTGKVVSNKKESILIDHDEALNRNICLFLDDSAKPWNEFTPNLYRVHINIKDGKEVCSYSESFGFRKLSIGKAKVKINGESLFLRGNLDCVHFPLTGHPSCDVEEWERIFTIYKQYGLNHVRFHSWCPPKAAFEAADKVGIYIQAEILWIDWWMTKAPEDRPEMITKGLPEGLGKNPSADQFVQAEMQRMLDAYGNHPSFVFFCIGNELGNSDFDVMQEWVKEARQKDDRRLYSVSTARKIMPVDQYMATHNIPNAGRTYGLIKTGTDFDIEESYSKSSIPIIAHEVGQYPVYPLWSEIQKYTGVVEARNLKEFKILADKNNIGGMDKPFHAASGALQTLLYKAHIEALLRTPSCAGFQMLSMTDYAGQGEALVGWLDSFWDSKGIVSPEEFRSYCSEVVPLARFDKWTWNANETFIAKIQLANYGLETIKGPMSWQFASATGRVIASGELDVSACRGKLSDIAQIKVDLSNIVNAEKFQLQLSIKGSNYHNRWPIWVYPAIDLPKLCNSNIRISNRLDAETLEFLSCGGKVLLKAHHLGSKDNSSPIFFTPLFWSNSFFPGQDNKTLGLLVDQAHPSLSQFPTDSHSNWQWQSISKGKSFVVNSERGLNPIAQPISDFHINDKLASIFECQVGTGKLLVCGYDLDTENMVGKQLEYSLLSYMGQSNFNPSYALSETQVKELFVYIPKLEFSAPSGFENAAIYIECAAKAMPNDSLDWSKEKDNSTIMQTGYSYIVSGVKIGPGEERPLWIGNDIQVQFGIPQGVIGDLFIEIENGKSSKDKITFILEGREFTIDTPRKGREWIKLFVMREDTNDGKVVISAQTSSSEKLKIKNIAFVKQ
;
A
#
# COMPACT_ATOMS: atom_id res chain seq x y z
N MET A 1 37.53 -8.49 -25.30
CA MET A 1 36.92 -8.55 -26.65
C MET A 1 36.26 -7.21 -26.86
N ASP A 2 37.09 -6.26 -27.30
CA ASP A 2 36.68 -4.96 -27.79
C ASP A 2 36.09 -5.08 -29.20
N SER A 3 35.32 -4.06 -29.56
CA SER A 3 34.70 -3.81 -30.86
C SER A 3 33.49 -4.69 -31.19
N TYR A 4 32.29 -4.11 -31.06
CA TYR A 4 31.13 -4.22 -31.96
C TYR A 4 29.91 -3.67 -31.20
N ILE A 5 29.68 -2.36 -31.28
CA ILE A 5 28.40 -1.63 -31.29
C ILE A 5 28.81 -0.14 -31.33
N ASN A 6 29.20 0.32 -32.52
CA ASN A 6 29.32 1.73 -32.82
C ASN A 6 29.23 1.89 -34.34
N ILE A 7 28.01 1.88 -34.87
CA ILE A 7 27.56 2.42 -36.17
C ILE A 7 26.03 2.23 -36.15
N ASN A 8 25.30 3.16 -35.53
CA ASN A 8 23.90 3.48 -35.86
C ASN A 8 23.33 4.72 -35.13
N LEU A 9 24.15 5.46 -34.34
CA LEU A 9 23.73 6.75 -33.76
C LEU A 9 23.96 7.99 -34.64
N GLN A 10 24.73 7.91 -35.73
CA GLN A 10 25.07 9.09 -36.54
C GLN A 10 24.13 9.39 -37.72
N ARG A 11 23.05 8.63 -37.92
CA ARG A 11 22.08 8.86 -39.03
C ARG A 11 20.72 9.43 -38.61
N ARG A 12 20.46 9.63 -37.31
CA ARG A 12 19.22 10.27 -36.79
C ARG A 12 19.40 11.72 -36.28
N MET A 13 20.60 12.29 -36.36
CA MET A 13 20.89 13.67 -35.91
C MET A 13 20.99 14.72 -37.04
N LYS A 14 20.56 14.41 -38.28
CA LYS A 14 20.64 15.35 -39.42
C LYS A 14 19.32 15.93 -39.94
N ASN A 15 18.18 15.61 -39.30
CA ASN A 15 16.87 16.24 -39.62
C ASN A 15 16.37 17.19 -38.51
N ILE A 16 17.23 17.61 -37.59
CA ILE A 16 16.87 18.50 -36.45
C ILE A 16 17.42 19.94 -36.63
N ILE A 17 18.15 20.24 -37.71
CA ILE A 17 18.80 21.54 -37.95
C ILE A 17 18.22 22.30 -39.17
N VAL A 18 16.95 22.09 -39.52
CA VAL A 18 16.26 22.86 -40.58
C VAL A 18 14.97 23.55 -40.10
N LEU A 19 14.62 23.43 -38.81
CA LEU A 19 13.44 24.09 -38.22
C LEU A 19 13.78 25.20 -37.20
N PHE A 20 14.99 25.77 -37.27
CA PHE A 20 15.48 26.75 -36.28
C PHE A 20 15.88 28.13 -36.84
N VAL A 21 15.50 28.47 -38.09
CA VAL A 21 15.92 29.75 -38.73
C VAL A 21 14.75 30.58 -39.31
N PHE A 22 13.49 30.30 -38.99
CA PHE A 22 12.35 31.14 -39.42
C PHE A 22 11.48 31.62 -38.25
N PHE A 23 12.08 32.33 -37.30
CA PHE A 23 11.34 33.15 -36.32
C PHE A 23 12.18 34.35 -35.87
N ILE A 24 12.47 35.24 -36.81
CA ILE A 24 12.89 36.62 -36.51
C ILE A 24 11.94 37.53 -37.30
N CYS A 25 11.37 38.51 -36.59
CA CYS A 25 10.42 39.54 -37.04
C CYS A 25 8.92 39.22 -36.96
N VAL A 26 8.37 39.07 -35.74
CA VAL A 26 7.11 39.73 -35.36
C VAL A 26 7.23 40.26 -33.93
N THR A 27 6.76 41.48 -33.75
CA THR A 27 6.95 42.42 -32.66
C THR A 27 6.28 42.05 -31.33
N ASN A 28 7.01 42.27 -30.23
CA ASN A 28 6.59 42.54 -28.86
C ASN A 28 5.09 42.38 -28.51
N ILE A 29 4.71 41.20 -28.03
CA ILE A 29 3.66 41.03 -27.02
C ILE A 29 4.24 40.08 -25.97
N LYS A 30 4.62 40.61 -24.80
CA LYS A 30 4.91 39.78 -23.64
C LYS A 30 3.60 39.13 -23.21
N ALA A 31 3.47 37.81 -23.39
CA ALA A 31 2.43 37.03 -22.75
C ALA A 31 2.71 37.02 -21.24
N GLN A 32 1.91 37.75 -20.48
CA GLN A 32 1.82 37.59 -19.02
C GLN A 32 0.98 36.34 -18.76
N THR A 33 1.62 35.26 -18.36
CA THR A 33 0.97 34.08 -17.80
C THR A 33 0.81 34.31 -16.30
N GLY A 34 -0.24 35.03 -15.91
CA GLY A 34 -0.60 35.25 -14.51
C GLY A 34 -2.11 35.16 -14.36
N HIS A 35 -2.59 34.01 -13.89
CA HIS A 35 -4.02 33.72 -13.72
C HIS A 35 -4.33 33.71 -12.24
N SER A 36 -5.14 34.67 -11.82
CA SER A 36 -5.45 35.00 -10.43
C SER A 36 -6.96 35.17 -10.31
N PRO A 37 -7.59 34.80 -9.18
CA PRO A 37 -8.99 35.18 -8.89
C PRO A 37 -9.19 36.71 -8.87
N ILE A 38 -8.07 37.45 -8.78
CA ILE A 38 -7.97 38.90 -8.95
C ILE A 38 -7.00 39.16 -10.12
N GLY A 39 -7.49 39.30 -11.34
CA GLY A 39 -6.58 39.58 -12.45
C GLY A 39 -6.04 41.02 -12.41
N ALA A 40 -4.76 41.13 -12.76
CA ALA A 40 -3.97 42.34 -12.63
C ALA A 40 -3.44 42.79 -13.98
N CYS A 41 -3.35 44.10 -14.18
CA CYS A 41 -2.84 44.69 -15.41
C CYS A 41 -1.31 44.70 -15.49
N ASN A 42 -0.63 44.61 -14.34
CA ASN A 42 0.82 44.60 -14.22
C ASN A 42 1.22 43.78 -12.99
N THR A 43 2.21 42.89 -13.15
CA THR A 43 2.80 42.09 -12.09
C THR A 43 4.26 42.47 -11.87
N LEU A 44 4.73 42.36 -10.62
CA LEU A 44 6.13 42.53 -10.23
C LEU A 44 6.54 41.33 -9.38
N SER A 45 7.44 40.49 -9.91
CA SER A 45 8.02 39.38 -9.16
C SER A 45 8.89 39.90 -8.01
N LEU A 46 8.78 39.24 -6.86
CA LEU A 46 9.59 39.48 -5.67
C LEU A 46 10.57 38.34 -5.39
N ALA A 47 10.76 37.42 -6.33
CA ALA A 47 11.75 36.36 -6.24
C ALA A 47 13.17 36.91 -6.03
N GLY A 48 14.07 36.05 -5.55
CA GLY A 48 15.46 36.37 -5.25
C GLY A 48 15.71 36.56 -3.75
N GLU A 49 16.64 37.44 -3.41
CA GLU A 49 17.12 37.60 -2.03
C GLU A 49 16.11 38.34 -1.14
N TRP A 50 15.96 37.87 0.10
CA TRP A 50 15.21 38.47 1.21
C TRP A 50 16.07 38.47 2.46
N SER A 51 15.91 39.45 3.34
CA SER A 51 16.46 39.34 4.69
C SER A 51 15.59 38.43 5.56
N ILE A 52 16.21 37.64 6.43
CA ILE A 52 15.53 36.63 7.24
C ILE A 52 15.84 36.78 8.72
N LYS A 53 14.85 36.49 9.58
CA LYS A 53 15.06 36.31 11.02
C LYS A 53 14.15 35.21 11.58
N LEU A 54 14.74 34.21 12.22
CA LEU A 54 14.00 33.19 12.98
C LEU A 54 13.49 33.82 14.29
N ASP A 55 12.22 33.62 14.60
CA ASP A 55 11.52 34.19 15.76
C ASP A 55 11.03 33.11 16.73
N ALA A 56 11.96 32.31 17.23
CA ALA A 56 11.67 31.18 18.13
C ALA A 56 10.97 31.61 19.44
N GLU A 57 11.19 32.85 19.89
CA GLU A 57 10.62 33.40 21.12
C GLU A 57 9.38 34.29 20.87
N ASN A 58 8.90 34.39 19.62
CA ASN A 58 7.75 35.22 19.22
C ASN A 58 7.85 36.68 19.71
N GLU A 59 9.04 37.28 19.57
CA GLU A 59 9.36 38.64 20.01
C GLU A 59 9.50 39.64 18.85
N GLY A 60 9.43 39.17 17.60
CA GLY A 60 9.73 40.02 16.45
C GLY A 60 8.81 41.22 16.32
N SER A 61 7.50 41.03 16.51
CA SER A 61 6.54 42.14 16.45
C SER A 61 6.74 43.15 17.58
N SER A 62 7.09 42.70 18.79
CA SER A 62 7.30 43.60 19.94
C SER A 62 8.62 44.36 19.83
N LYS A 63 9.62 43.78 19.15
CA LYS A 63 10.91 44.40 18.84
C LYS A 63 10.92 45.24 17.55
N GLY A 64 9.78 45.36 16.85
CA GLY A 64 9.67 46.21 15.65
C GLY A 64 10.38 45.65 14.41
N TRP A 65 10.51 44.33 14.31
CA TRP A 65 11.22 43.65 13.22
C TRP A 65 10.63 43.89 11.83
N GLN A 66 9.35 44.26 11.74
CA GLN A 66 8.67 44.61 10.48
C GLN A 66 9.28 45.80 9.71
N ASN A 67 10.18 46.57 10.34
CA ASN A 67 10.87 47.71 9.71
C ASN A 67 12.38 47.50 9.55
N MET A 68 12.90 46.32 9.87
CA MET A 68 14.33 46.03 9.87
C MET A 68 14.76 45.28 8.62
N LEU A 69 16.00 45.50 8.18
CA LEU A 69 16.66 44.65 7.18
C LEU A 69 17.90 44.05 7.82
N TRP A 70 17.95 42.73 7.88
CA TRP A 70 19.05 42.00 8.50
C TRP A 70 20.16 41.64 7.52
N GLN A 71 21.32 41.30 8.08
CA GLN A 71 22.47 40.77 7.33
C GLN A 71 22.21 39.37 6.82
N ASP A 72 21.53 38.52 7.60
CA ASP A 72 21.14 37.17 7.20
C ASP A 72 20.19 37.23 6.00
N LYS A 73 20.44 36.38 5.00
CA LYS A 73 19.71 36.35 3.73
C LYS A 73 19.18 34.96 3.41
N ILE A 74 18.06 34.92 2.71
CA ILE A 74 17.49 33.72 2.11
C ILE A 74 17.06 34.01 0.68
N THR A 75 17.15 33.02 -0.21
CA THR A 75 16.54 33.10 -1.54
C THR A 75 15.13 32.55 -1.47
N LEU A 76 14.14 33.38 -1.81
CA LEU A 76 12.76 32.95 -1.99
C LEU A 76 12.39 33.10 -3.48
N PRO A 77 11.61 32.17 -4.07
CA PRO A 77 10.90 31.09 -3.41
C PRO A 77 11.83 29.97 -2.92
N GLY A 78 11.55 29.43 -1.73
CA GLY A 78 12.39 28.45 -1.04
C GLY A 78 12.05 28.30 0.43
N THR A 79 12.75 27.40 1.12
CA THR A 79 12.49 27.08 2.53
C THR A 79 13.72 27.27 3.43
N THR A 80 13.47 27.40 4.73
CA THR A 80 14.53 27.43 5.75
C THR A 80 15.40 26.17 5.71
N ASP A 81 14.82 25.00 5.43
CA ASP A 81 15.53 23.74 5.24
C ASP A 81 16.55 23.78 4.11
N GLN A 82 16.14 24.27 2.94
CA GLN A 82 17.01 24.42 1.76
C GLN A 82 18.16 25.40 2.05
N ALA A 83 17.86 26.46 2.80
CA ALA A 83 18.84 27.46 3.23
C ALA A 83 19.62 27.07 4.50
N ARG A 84 19.33 25.91 5.11
CA ARG A 84 19.96 25.37 6.34
C ARG A 84 19.78 26.26 7.58
N TYR A 85 18.66 26.97 7.66
CA TYR A 85 18.23 27.69 8.86
C TYR A 85 17.38 26.76 9.74
N GLY A 86 17.78 26.61 11.01
CA GLY A 86 17.12 25.73 11.98
C GLY A 86 18.10 24.88 12.77
N GLU A 87 17.59 23.99 13.61
CA GLU A 87 18.39 23.04 14.37
C GLU A 87 18.89 21.92 13.45
N LYS A 88 20.20 21.68 13.44
CA LYS A 88 20.78 20.54 12.72
C LYS A 88 20.48 19.24 13.46
N THR A 89 19.85 18.28 12.79
CA THR A 89 19.44 17.02 13.42
C THR A 89 20.57 15.98 13.44
N SER A 90 20.49 15.04 14.39
CA SER A 90 21.30 13.82 14.44
C SER A 90 20.42 12.60 14.73
N GLY A 91 20.83 11.40 14.30
CA GLY A 91 20.01 10.18 14.41
C GLY A 91 18.90 10.06 13.36
N SER A 92 18.17 8.94 13.36
CA SER A 92 17.00 8.74 12.50
C SER A 92 15.72 9.14 13.22
N ASP A 93 14.81 9.78 12.50
CA ASP A 93 13.41 9.84 12.90
C ASP A 93 12.76 8.46 12.74
N TYR A 94 11.84 8.11 13.63
CA TYR A 94 11.13 6.83 13.58
C TYR A 94 10.05 6.87 12.49
N GLY A 95 10.07 5.89 11.58
CA GLY A 95 8.97 5.66 10.66
C GLY A 95 8.89 6.63 9.48
N ILE A 96 9.85 7.55 9.32
CA ILE A 96 9.88 8.61 8.31
C ILE A 96 11.32 8.93 7.85
N LEU A 97 11.45 9.61 6.70
CA LEU A 97 12.73 10.24 6.29
C LEU A 97 13.12 11.37 7.24
N THR A 98 14.43 11.55 7.47
CA THR A 98 14.92 12.51 8.45
C THR A 98 15.35 13.83 7.82
N ARG A 99 14.75 14.95 8.24
CA ARG A 99 15.20 16.31 7.83
C ARG A 99 16.59 16.61 8.35
N LYS A 100 17.44 17.22 7.53
CA LYS A 100 18.81 17.64 7.91
C LYS A 100 18.80 18.81 8.91
N TYR A 101 17.85 19.73 8.74
CA TYR A 101 17.62 20.90 9.59
C TYR A 101 16.13 20.99 9.89
N LYS A 102 15.76 21.32 11.14
CA LYS A 102 14.36 21.45 11.55
C LYS A 102 14.12 22.83 12.15
N TYR A 103 13.04 23.47 11.72
CA TYR A 103 12.53 24.70 12.32
C TYR A 103 11.00 24.73 12.23
N CYS A 104 10.33 24.92 13.36
CA CYS A 104 8.89 25.11 13.49
C CYS A 104 8.66 26.37 14.34
N GLY A 105 7.78 27.25 13.88
CA GLY A 105 7.48 28.54 14.47
C GLY A 105 7.63 29.69 13.48
N LYS A 106 7.65 30.91 14.00
CA LYS A 106 7.61 32.14 13.19
C LYS A 106 8.94 32.47 12.53
N VAL A 107 8.89 32.94 11.29
CA VAL A 107 10.04 33.47 10.55
C VAL A 107 9.66 34.77 9.85
N TRP A 108 10.51 35.78 9.99
CA TRP A 108 10.35 37.07 9.32
C TRP A 108 11.17 37.13 8.04
N TYR A 109 10.52 37.55 6.96
CA TYR A 109 11.11 37.81 5.65
C TYR A 109 10.86 39.26 5.27
N ASN A 110 11.93 40.06 5.19
CA ASN A 110 11.83 41.48 4.86
C ASN A 110 12.60 41.80 3.58
N LYS A 111 12.01 42.67 2.74
CA LYS A 111 12.59 43.12 1.47
C LYS A 111 12.24 44.58 1.18
N GLU A 112 13.24 45.32 0.71
CA GLU A 112 12.98 46.62 0.08
C GLU A 112 12.39 46.35 -1.32
N ILE A 113 11.18 46.85 -1.54
CA ILE A 113 10.49 46.78 -2.82
C ILE A 113 10.40 48.18 -3.43
N ASN A 114 10.34 48.28 -4.76
CA ASN A 114 10.19 49.55 -5.44
C ASN A 114 8.90 49.58 -6.27
N ILE A 115 7.92 50.36 -5.82
CA ILE A 115 6.65 50.55 -6.51
C ILE A 115 6.84 51.47 -7.73
N PRO A 116 6.51 51.00 -8.94
CA PRO A 116 6.66 51.80 -10.17
C PRO A 116 5.77 53.06 -10.17
N LYS A 117 6.17 54.10 -10.92
CA LYS A 117 5.41 55.37 -11.01
C LYS A 117 4.03 55.18 -11.64
N GLU A 118 3.91 54.18 -12.49
CA GLU A 118 2.74 53.80 -13.27
C GLU A 118 1.66 53.16 -12.38
N TRP A 119 2.01 52.76 -11.16
CA TRP A 119 1.10 52.17 -10.17
C TRP A 119 0.50 53.21 -9.23
N LYS A 120 0.81 54.50 -9.43
CA LYS A 120 0.20 55.59 -8.66
C LYS A 120 -1.33 55.49 -8.73
N ASN A 121 -1.97 55.60 -7.56
CA ASN A 121 -3.43 55.50 -7.38
C ASN A 121 -4.04 54.14 -7.76
N LYS A 122 -3.23 53.08 -7.88
CA LYS A 122 -3.71 51.70 -8.06
C LYS A 122 -3.66 50.96 -6.74
N GLU A 123 -4.62 50.06 -6.55
CA GLU A 123 -4.53 49.09 -5.46
C GLU A 123 -3.47 48.04 -5.78
N VAL A 124 -2.64 47.72 -4.79
CA VAL A 124 -1.62 46.69 -4.88
C VAL A 124 -2.04 45.51 -4.03
N VAL A 125 -1.93 44.31 -4.57
CA VAL A 125 -2.17 43.04 -3.87
C VAL A 125 -0.88 42.23 -3.89
N LEU A 126 -0.49 41.69 -2.74
CA LEU A 126 0.57 40.69 -2.64
C LEU A 126 -0.03 39.29 -2.85
N HIS A 127 0.52 38.55 -3.79
CA HIS A 127 0.23 37.14 -4.07
C HIS A 127 1.38 36.27 -3.59
N LEU A 128 1.06 35.29 -2.74
CA LEU A 128 1.97 34.23 -2.32
C LEU A 128 1.36 32.90 -2.77
N GLU A 129 1.98 32.21 -3.72
CA GLU A 129 1.39 30.99 -4.30
C GLU A 129 1.20 29.89 -3.26
N ARG A 130 2.20 29.64 -2.41
CA ARG A 130 2.10 28.63 -1.37
C ARG A 130 2.93 28.96 -0.14
N VAL A 131 2.27 28.91 1.00
CA VAL A 131 2.82 29.12 2.35
C VAL A 131 2.30 28.00 3.24
N MET A 132 3.07 27.60 4.25
CA MET A 132 2.63 26.74 5.34
C MET A 132 2.86 27.49 6.65
N TRP A 133 1.86 27.81 7.49
CA TRP A 133 0.41 27.81 7.28
C TRP A 133 -0.10 29.24 7.16
N GLU A 134 0.29 30.11 8.08
CA GLU A 134 -0.19 31.50 8.13
C GLU A 134 0.89 32.45 7.60
N SER A 135 0.46 33.47 6.85
CA SER A 135 1.31 34.63 6.54
C SER A 135 0.67 35.90 7.10
N THR A 136 1.42 36.66 7.90
CA THR A 136 1.05 38.02 8.32
C THR A 136 1.93 39.04 7.62
N VAL A 137 1.35 40.14 7.11
CA VAL A 137 2.06 41.09 6.25
C VAL A 137 2.04 42.51 6.79
N TRP A 138 3.16 43.22 6.61
CA TRP A 138 3.31 44.65 6.86
C TRP A 138 3.93 45.37 5.67
N ILE A 139 3.55 46.63 5.51
CA ILE A 139 4.18 47.57 4.56
C ILE A 139 4.57 48.85 5.29
N ASP A 140 5.85 49.21 5.26
CA ASP A 140 6.44 50.32 6.05
C ASP A 140 6.02 50.29 7.53
N GLY A 141 5.97 49.08 8.10
CA GLY A 141 5.61 48.84 9.49
C GLY A 141 4.12 48.88 9.80
N ARG A 142 3.26 49.20 8.82
CA ARG A 142 1.80 49.14 8.97
C ARG A 142 1.29 47.70 8.76
N PRO A 143 0.54 47.12 9.71
CA PRO A 143 -0.05 45.79 9.55
C PRO A 143 -1.15 45.78 8.48
N LEU A 144 -1.17 44.71 7.68
CA LEU A 144 -2.18 44.46 6.64
C LEU A 144 -3.14 43.30 7.01
N GLY A 145 -2.73 42.43 7.93
CA GLY A 145 -3.51 41.29 8.39
C GLY A 145 -2.82 39.95 8.13
N ALA A 146 -3.48 38.88 8.58
CA ALA A 146 -3.06 37.50 8.38
C ALA A 146 -3.93 36.83 7.31
N GLN A 147 -3.37 35.79 6.68
CA GLN A 147 -4.09 34.84 5.84
C GLN A 147 -3.64 33.44 6.23
N ASP A 148 -4.61 32.54 6.34
CA ASP A 148 -4.44 31.12 6.62
C ASP A 148 -4.86 30.29 5.41
N GLY A 149 -4.13 29.21 5.11
CA GLY A 149 -4.37 28.35 3.94
C GLY A 149 -3.25 27.34 3.79
N LEU A 150 -3.57 26.10 3.37
CA LEU A 150 -2.57 25.03 3.21
C LEU A 150 -2.46 24.56 1.76
N GLY A 151 -3.57 24.61 1.02
CA GLY A 151 -3.70 24.14 -0.35
C GLY A 151 -3.90 25.25 -1.38
N THR A 152 -4.08 26.50 -0.95
CA THR A 152 -4.45 27.63 -1.82
C THR A 152 -3.57 28.86 -1.62
N PRO A 153 -3.39 29.72 -2.65
CA PRO A 153 -2.59 30.93 -2.54
C PRO A 153 -3.13 31.95 -1.52
N HIS A 154 -2.23 32.73 -0.93
CA HIS A 154 -2.57 33.85 -0.06
C HIS A 154 -2.60 35.17 -0.85
N PHE A 155 -3.63 35.98 -0.60
CA PHE A 155 -3.79 37.31 -1.19
C PHE A 155 -3.91 38.36 -0.09
N HIS A 156 -2.99 39.32 -0.04
CA HIS A 156 -3.01 40.43 0.91
C HIS A 156 -3.23 41.75 0.17
N SER A 157 -4.31 42.47 0.48
CA SER A 157 -4.47 43.85 -0.03
C SER A 157 -3.49 44.78 0.69
N MET A 158 -2.64 45.46 -0.08
CA MET A 158 -1.70 46.46 0.41
C MET A 158 -2.26 47.88 0.29
N GLY A 159 -3.48 48.02 -0.24
CA GLY A 159 -4.08 49.31 -0.53
C GLY A 159 -3.34 50.06 -1.65
N ILE A 160 -3.41 51.40 -1.62
CA ILE A 160 -2.73 52.27 -2.58
C ILE A 160 -1.37 52.67 -2.02
N LEU A 161 -0.29 52.37 -2.75
CA LEU A 161 1.07 52.71 -2.37
C LEU A 161 1.61 53.87 -3.19
N SER A 162 2.49 54.67 -2.58
CA SER A 162 3.22 55.72 -3.31
C SER A 162 4.27 55.10 -4.24
N PRO A 163 4.62 55.72 -5.38
CA PRO A 163 5.79 55.31 -6.13
C PRO A 163 7.09 55.46 -5.33
N GLY A 164 8.01 54.52 -5.48
CA GLY A 164 9.32 54.53 -4.82
C GLY A 164 9.54 53.34 -3.90
N LYS A 165 10.49 53.48 -2.98
CA LYS A 165 10.94 52.42 -2.08
C LYS A 165 9.99 52.23 -0.91
N HIS A 166 9.71 50.98 -0.58
CA HIS A 166 8.94 50.55 0.59
C HIS A 166 9.60 49.32 1.23
N ILE A 167 9.36 49.12 2.53
CA ILE A 167 9.77 47.89 3.22
C ILE A 167 8.56 46.97 3.34
N LEU A 168 8.62 45.84 2.66
CA LEU A 168 7.67 44.74 2.81
C LEU A 168 8.22 43.75 3.83
N ALA A 169 7.43 43.44 4.86
CA ALA A 169 7.73 42.40 5.83
C ALA A 169 6.63 41.34 5.84
N ILE A 170 7.02 40.07 5.85
CA ILE A 170 6.13 38.92 5.90
C ILE A 170 6.60 38.03 7.05
N CYS A 171 5.72 37.77 8.01
CA CYS A 171 5.95 36.75 9.03
C CYS A 171 5.20 35.47 8.62
N VAL A 172 5.91 34.37 8.43
CA VAL A 172 5.32 33.06 8.17
C VAL A 172 5.35 32.23 9.44
N ASP A 173 4.19 31.74 9.84
CA ASP A 173 4.02 30.83 10.98
C ASP A 173 3.59 29.45 10.47
N ASN A 174 4.46 28.46 10.67
CA ASN A 174 4.20 27.06 10.34
C ASN A 174 3.85 26.21 11.56
N ASP A 175 3.50 26.82 12.70
CA ASP A 175 2.89 26.09 13.81
C ASP A 175 1.51 25.53 13.44
N LEU A 176 0.97 24.70 14.34
CA LEU A 176 -0.36 24.11 14.19
C LEU A 176 -1.43 25.19 14.50
N ILE A 177 -1.67 26.10 13.56
CA ILE A 177 -2.56 27.27 13.70
C ILE A 177 -3.99 26.84 14.06
N HIS A 178 -4.51 25.82 13.37
CA HIS A 178 -5.75 25.16 13.71
C HIS A 178 -5.46 23.71 14.10
N ASN A 179 -6.11 23.22 15.16
CA ASN A 179 -5.87 21.86 15.65
C ASN A 179 -6.50 20.80 14.72
N ILE A 180 -5.79 20.46 13.65
CA ILE A 180 -6.14 19.41 12.69
C ILE A 180 -5.24 18.16 12.81
N GLY A 181 -4.34 18.13 13.79
CA GLY A 181 -3.30 17.11 13.90
C GLY A 181 -2.10 17.33 12.98
N ASP A 182 -1.10 16.44 13.07
CA ASP A 182 0.16 16.48 12.31
C ASP A 182 0.41 15.22 11.45
N LYS A 183 -0.64 14.43 11.21
CA LYS A 183 -0.57 13.17 10.44
C LYS A 183 -1.20 13.27 9.04
N GLY A 184 -2.07 14.27 8.81
CA GLY A 184 -2.66 14.54 7.50
C GLY A 184 -1.63 15.10 6.53
N HIS A 185 -1.69 14.71 5.27
CA HIS A 185 -0.65 15.04 4.29
C HIS A 185 -0.52 16.53 4.00
N ALA A 186 -1.56 17.35 4.23
CA ALA A 186 -1.47 18.81 4.14
C ALA A 186 -0.50 19.44 5.16
N TYR A 187 -0.27 18.80 6.31
CA TYR A 187 0.59 19.29 7.39
C TYR A 187 1.20 18.11 8.17
N THR A 188 2.37 17.62 7.75
CA THR A 188 3.00 16.46 8.40
C THR A 188 4.50 16.31 8.11
N GLU A 189 5.24 15.77 9.08
CA GLU A 189 6.63 15.32 8.90
C GLU A 189 6.75 14.04 8.05
N TYR A 190 5.65 13.33 7.83
CA TYR A 190 5.64 11.99 7.23
C TYR A 190 5.85 12.01 5.71
N THR A 191 5.55 13.12 5.03
CA THR A 191 5.61 13.23 3.57
C THR A 191 6.29 14.52 3.11
N GLN A 192 5.56 15.63 3.05
CA GLN A 192 6.07 16.92 2.59
C GLN A 192 6.85 17.70 3.64
N THR A 193 7.12 17.15 4.82
CA THR A 193 7.71 17.87 5.97
C THR A 193 6.87 19.04 6.49
N ILE A 194 7.20 19.54 7.69
CA ILE A 194 6.66 20.81 8.21
C ILE A 194 7.69 21.92 7.93
N TRP A 195 7.70 22.40 6.68
CA TRP A 195 8.63 23.42 6.18
C TRP A 195 8.18 24.84 6.58
N ASN A 196 9.14 25.78 6.68
CA ASN A 196 8.86 27.22 6.75
C ASN A 196 9.51 27.91 5.55
N GLY A 197 8.81 28.85 4.94
CA GLY A 197 9.25 29.52 3.72
C GLY A 197 8.07 30.03 2.90
N ILE A 198 8.37 30.45 1.68
CA ILE A 198 7.38 30.82 0.67
C ILE A 198 7.83 30.14 -0.62
N VAL A 199 7.00 29.28 -1.21
CA VAL A 199 7.32 28.52 -2.43
C VAL A 199 6.35 28.89 -3.55
N GLY A 200 6.77 28.71 -4.80
CA GLY A 200 6.01 29.17 -5.97
C GLY A 200 6.09 30.68 -6.19
N GLU A 201 5.15 31.26 -6.92
CA GLU A 201 5.11 32.69 -7.25
C GLU A 201 5.03 33.58 -5.99
N ILE A 202 5.86 34.63 -5.97
CA ILE A 202 5.81 35.73 -4.99
C ILE A 202 5.75 37.03 -5.77
N GLU A 203 4.59 37.69 -5.79
CA GLU A 203 4.36 38.81 -6.71
C GLU A 203 3.53 39.93 -6.09
N LEU A 204 3.82 41.16 -6.52
CA LEU A 204 2.88 42.27 -6.39
C LEU A 204 2.05 42.41 -7.66
N ARG A 205 0.76 42.64 -7.47
CA ARG A 205 -0.24 42.77 -8.52
C ARG A 205 -0.92 44.12 -8.39
N ALA A 206 -0.76 44.98 -9.40
CA ALA A 206 -1.48 46.25 -9.46
C ALA A 206 -2.83 46.07 -10.15
N LEU A 207 -3.90 46.36 -9.43
CA LEU A 207 -5.26 46.28 -9.94
C LEU A 207 -5.58 47.51 -10.80
N ALA A 208 -6.26 47.27 -11.91
CA ALA A 208 -6.84 48.35 -12.72
C ALA A 208 -7.92 49.09 -11.94
N GLN A 209 -8.27 50.30 -12.41
CA GLN A 209 -9.37 51.08 -11.82
C GLN A 209 -10.70 50.32 -11.87
N THR A 210 -10.94 49.60 -12.98
CA THR A 210 -11.99 48.60 -13.10
C THR A 210 -11.37 47.22 -13.09
N SER A 211 -11.67 46.42 -12.07
CA SER A 211 -11.11 45.08 -11.88
C SER A 211 -12.17 43.99 -11.92
N LEU A 212 -11.79 42.81 -12.43
CA LEU A 212 -12.63 41.62 -12.49
C LEU A 212 -12.27 40.66 -11.34
N HIS A 213 -13.31 40.18 -10.65
CA HIS A 213 -13.21 39.26 -9.51
C HIS A 213 -14.13 38.05 -9.68
N GLY A 214 -13.70 36.89 -9.17
CA GLY A 214 -14.53 35.69 -9.09
C GLY A 214 -14.96 35.15 -10.45
N LEU A 215 -14.00 35.01 -11.38
CA LEU A 215 -14.24 34.47 -12.72
C LEU A 215 -14.66 33.00 -12.66
N LYS A 216 -15.90 32.70 -13.03
CA LYS A 216 -16.43 31.35 -13.17
C LYS A 216 -16.77 31.10 -14.63
N ILE A 217 -16.27 29.98 -15.16
CA ILE A 217 -16.58 29.49 -16.51
C ILE A 217 -17.35 28.18 -16.39
N SER A 218 -18.51 28.12 -17.04
CA SER A 218 -19.39 26.96 -17.11
C SER A 218 -19.60 26.58 -18.58
N PRO A 219 -18.77 25.67 -19.13
CA PRO A 219 -18.89 25.21 -20.50
C PRO A 219 -20.08 24.25 -20.68
N ASP A 220 -20.83 24.42 -21.77
CA ASP A 220 -21.87 23.51 -22.23
C ASP A 220 -21.42 22.87 -23.54
N THR A 221 -21.10 21.58 -23.47
CA THR A 221 -20.60 20.81 -24.61
C THR A 221 -21.70 20.57 -25.66
N ASP A 222 -22.95 20.37 -25.22
CA ASP A 222 -24.06 20.00 -26.11
C ASP A 222 -24.49 21.21 -26.96
N ASN A 223 -24.48 22.40 -26.36
CA ASN A 223 -24.85 23.65 -27.03
C ASN A 223 -23.65 24.40 -27.65
N SER A 224 -22.43 23.87 -27.51
CA SER A 224 -21.18 24.54 -27.93
C SER A 224 -21.11 25.99 -27.45
N SER A 225 -21.44 26.19 -26.17
CA SER A 225 -21.52 27.50 -25.54
C SER A 225 -20.82 27.50 -24.18
N LEU A 226 -20.51 28.68 -23.66
CA LEU A 226 -19.99 28.83 -22.31
C LEU A 226 -20.67 30.01 -21.63
N GLU A 227 -21.11 29.79 -20.40
CA GLU A 227 -21.53 30.84 -19.50
C GLU A 227 -20.32 31.32 -18.70
N ILE A 228 -20.12 32.64 -18.69
CA ILE A 228 -19.06 33.30 -17.94
C ILE A 228 -19.73 34.21 -16.92
N SER A 229 -19.43 34.00 -15.65
CA SER A 229 -19.88 34.87 -14.57
C SER A 229 -18.71 35.46 -13.79
N TYR A 230 -18.84 36.73 -13.42
CA TYR A 230 -17.83 37.47 -12.66
C TYR A 230 -18.41 38.75 -12.06
N ARG A 231 -17.64 39.39 -11.16
CA ARG A 231 -17.95 40.70 -10.59
C ARG A 231 -17.00 41.75 -11.14
N LEU A 232 -17.55 42.85 -11.61
CA LEU A 232 -16.79 44.07 -11.91
C LEU A 232 -16.82 44.99 -10.70
N HIS A 233 -15.66 45.48 -10.29
CA HIS A 233 -15.55 46.47 -9.24
C HIS A 233 -14.79 47.68 -9.75
N ARG A 234 -15.33 48.88 -9.52
CA ARG A 234 -14.74 50.15 -9.95
C ARG A 234 -14.68 51.15 -8.81
N LYS A 235 -13.49 51.70 -8.56
CA LYS A 235 -13.20 52.61 -7.43
C LYS A 235 -13.39 54.11 -7.72
N GLU A 236 -13.87 54.51 -8.90
CA GLU A 236 -14.02 55.93 -9.27
C GLU A 236 -15.46 56.46 -9.12
N ALA A 237 -15.59 57.65 -8.51
CA ALA A 237 -16.86 58.28 -8.08
C ALA A 237 -17.93 58.53 -9.15
N ALA A 238 -17.60 58.47 -10.44
CA ALA A 238 -18.50 58.86 -11.52
C ALA A 238 -18.88 57.67 -12.39
N THR A 239 -20.16 57.41 -12.59
CA THR A 239 -20.70 56.45 -13.56
C THR A 239 -20.05 56.59 -14.94
N LYS A 240 -19.65 55.48 -15.56
CA LYS A 240 -18.96 55.49 -16.85
C LYS A 240 -19.29 54.27 -17.69
N ASN A 241 -19.26 54.46 -19.01
CA ASN A 241 -19.28 53.35 -19.96
C ASN A 241 -17.86 52.81 -20.15
N ILE A 242 -17.69 51.52 -19.92
CA ILE A 242 -16.47 50.75 -20.20
C ILE A 242 -16.73 49.76 -21.34
N GLU A 243 -15.73 49.47 -22.16
CA GLU A 243 -15.82 48.43 -23.19
C GLU A 243 -15.25 47.13 -22.63
N VAL A 244 -16.01 46.04 -22.74
CA VAL A 244 -15.51 44.70 -22.42
C VAL A 244 -15.56 43.85 -23.67
N SER A 245 -14.43 43.22 -24.00
CA SER A 245 -14.33 42.27 -25.11
C SER A 245 -13.98 40.90 -24.60
N TYR A 246 -14.62 39.90 -25.17
CA TYR A 246 -14.43 38.49 -24.87
C TYR A 246 -13.91 37.81 -26.13
N GLN A 247 -12.93 36.94 -25.97
CA GLN A 247 -12.36 36.15 -27.05
C GLN A 247 -12.08 34.74 -26.54
N VAL A 248 -12.57 33.73 -27.24
CA VAL A 248 -12.26 32.32 -26.93
C VAL A 248 -11.32 31.78 -27.99
N VAL A 249 -10.25 31.15 -27.56
CA VAL A 249 -9.18 30.61 -28.40
C VAL A 249 -9.06 29.11 -28.16
N ASP A 250 -9.08 28.30 -29.23
CA ASP A 250 -8.67 26.89 -29.17
C ASP A 250 -7.15 26.86 -28.99
N ILE A 251 -6.66 26.35 -27.84
CA ILE A 251 -5.24 26.39 -27.49
C ILE A 251 -4.39 25.57 -28.48
N SER A 252 -4.94 24.47 -29.01
CA SER A 252 -4.19 23.59 -29.90
C SER A 252 -3.93 24.19 -31.28
N THR A 253 -4.85 25.05 -31.75
CA THR A 253 -4.76 25.65 -33.10
C THR A 253 -4.39 27.14 -33.08
N GLY A 254 -4.55 27.80 -31.93
CA GLY A 254 -4.47 29.26 -31.81
C GLY A 254 -5.62 30.01 -32.48
N LYS A 255 -6.63 29.30 -33.01
CA LYS A 255 -7.79 29.91 -33.69
C LYS A 255 -8.71 30.56 -32.67
N VAL A 256 -9.16 31.78 -32.98
CA VAL A 256 -10.28 32.43 -32.29
C VAL A 256 -11.56 31.76 -32.74
N VAL A 257 -12.28 31.16 -31.80
CA VAL A 257 -13.50 30.37 -32.05
C VAL A 257 -14.76 31.01 -31.49
N SER A 258 -14.63 32.16 -30.82
CA SER A 258 -15.75 33.02 -30.44
C SER A 258 -15.20 34.38 -30.07
N ASN A 259 -15.93 35.44 -30.43
CA ASN A 259 -15.61 36.80 -30.01
C ASN A 259 -16.89 37.60 -29.76
N LYS A 260 -16.85 38.50 -28.78
CA LYS A 260 -17.95 39.41 -28.48
C LYS A 260 -17.42 40.69 -27.86
N LYS A 261 -18.12 41.81 -28.07
CA LYS A 261 -17.83 43.09 -27.43
C LYS A 261 -19.11 43.71 -26.88
N GLU A 262 -19.03 44.33 -25.72
CA GLU A 262 -20.14 45.01 -25.06
C GLU A 262 -19.67 46.32 -24.45
N SER A 263 -20.53 47.35 -24.47
CA SER A 263 -20.38 48.56 -23.66
C SER A 263 -21.20 48.37 -22.39
N ILE A 264 -20.58 48.55 -21.23
CA ILE A 264 -21.18 48.34 -19.92
C ILE A 264 -21.18 49.66 -19.16
N LEU A 265 -22.35 50.07 -18.68
CA LEU A 265 -22.46 51.16 -17.72
C LEU A 265 -22.17 50.61 -16.32
N ILE A 266 -21.19 51.19 -15.63
CA ILE A 266 -20.84 50.82 -14.26
C ILE A 266 -20.87 52.06 -13.35
N ASP A 267 -21.64 51.97 -12.27
CA ASP A 267 -21.74 52.97 -11.21
C ASP A 267 -20.57 52.85 -10.22
N HIS A 268 -20.38 53.89 -9.40
CA HIS A 268 -19.33 53.92 -8.38
C HIS A 268 -19.65 53.00 -7.20
N ASP A 269 -18.63 52.33 -6.65
CA ASP A 269 -18.66 51.50 -5.42
C ASP A 269 -19.67 50.34 -5.41
N GLU A 270 -20.42 50.12 -6.49
CA GLU A 270 -21.27 48.94 -6.65
C GLU A 270 -20.55 47.86 -7.46
N ALA A 271 -20.38 46.69 -6.84
CA ALA A 271 -19.94 45.51 -7.57
C ALA A 271 -21.04 45.07 -8.55
N LEU A 272 -20.78 45.20 -9.85
CA LEU A 272 -21.71 44.75 -10.89
C LEU A 272 -21.49 43.27 -11.19
N ASN A 273 -22.48 42.44 -10.84
CA ASN A 273 -22.52 41.04 -11.27
C ASN A 273 -22.76 40.97 -12.79
N ARG A 274 -21.95 40.18 -13.48
CA ARG A 274 -22.02 39.97 -14.92
C ARG A 274 -22.16 38.50 -15.20
N ASN A 275 -23.17 38.16 -16.01
CA ASN A 275 -23.33 36.84 -16.62
C ASN A 275 -23.43 37.04 -18.13
N ILE A 276 -22.61 36.33 -18.89
CA ILE A 276 -22.63 36.38 -20.36
C ILE A 276 -22.52 34.96 -20.92
N CYS A 277 -23.33 34.68 -21.94
CA CYS A 277 -23.21 33.46 -22.72
C CYS A 277 -22.50 33.76 -24.04
N LEU A 278 -21.49 32.96 -24.36
CA LEU A 278 -20.78 32.97 -25.64
C LEU A 278 -21.04 31.66 -26.37
N PHE A 279 -21.24 31.73 -27.68
CA PHE A 279 -21.35 30.56 -28.56
C PHE A 279 -20.06 30.42 -29.37
N LEU A 280 -19.64 29.18 -29.60
CA LEU A 280 -18.52 28.88 -30.48
C LEU A 280 -18.97 28.91 -31.96
N ASP A 281 -18.05 29.28 -32.83
CA ASP A 281 -18.23 29.29 -34.28
C ASP A 281 -18.35 27.86 -34.85
N ASP A 282 -17.66 26.90 -34.22
CA ASP A 282 -17.62 25.48 -34.56
C ASP A 282 -18.08 24.63 -33.36
N SER A 283 -18.44 23.36 -33.58
CA SER A 283 -18.80 22.45 -32.49
C SER A 283 -17.68 22.30 -31.46
N ALA A 284 -18.03 22.37 -30.18
CA ALA A 284 -17.08 22.24 -29.08
C ALA A 284 -16.43 20.84 -29.08
N LYS A 285 -15.10 20.81 -29.12
CA LYS A 285 -14.34 19.56 -28.93
C LYS A 285 -14.32 19.19 -27.43
N PRO A 286 -14.80 17.99 -27.05
CA PRO A 286 -14.88 17.60 -25.65
C PRO A 286 -13.50 17.35 -25.05
N TRP A 287 -13.35 17.68 -23.77
CA TRP A 287 -12.22 17.35 -22.90
C TRP A 287 -12.50 16.02 -22.17
N ASN A 288 -11.52 15.12 -22.19
CA ASN A 288 -11.48 13.86 -21.43
C ASN A 288 -10.04 13.28 -21.47
N GLU A 289 -9.83 12.10 -20.87
CA GLU A 289 -8.52 11.45 -20.78
C GLU A 289 -7.86 11.05 -22.11
N PHE A 290 -8.61 11.00 -23.21
CA PHE A 290 -8.11 10.62 -24.55
C PHE A 290 -7.99 11.84 -25.46
N THR A 291 -8.87 12.82 -25.28
CA THR A 291 -8.92 14.06 -26.06
C THR A 291 -8.94 15.26 -25.11
N PRO A 292 -7.81 15.65 -24.49
CA PRO A 292 -7.73 16.76 -23.54
C PRO A 292 -7.77 18.12 -24.25
N ASN A 293 -8.84 18.41 -25.00
CA ASN A 293 -9.00 19.65 -25.73
C ASN A 293 -9.22 20.83 -24.78
N LEU A 294 -8.35 21.83 -24.84
CA LEU A 294 -8.41 23.03 -23.99
C LEU A 294 -8.65 24.29 -24.82
N TYR A 295 -9.35 25.23 -24.19
CA TYR A 295 -9.63 26.55 -24.71
C TYR A 295 -9.16 27.60 -23.71
N ARG A 296 -8.94 28.82 -24.19
CA ARG A 296 -8.64 29.98 -23.36
C ARG A 296 -9.64 31.09 -23.63
N VAL A 297 -10.27 31.60 -22.59
CA VAL A 297 -11.00 32.86 -22.68
C VAL A 297 -10.05 34.01 -22.36
N HIS A 298 -10.15 35.09 -23.14
CA HIS A 298 -9.54 36.38 -22.87
C HIS A 298 -10.67 37.40 -22.67
N ILE A 299 -10.67 38.09 -21.53
CA ILE A 299 -11.61 39.16 -21.20
C ILE A 299 -10.79 40.45 -21.11
N ASN A 300 -10.94 41.34 -22.08
CA ASN A 300 -10.27 42.63 -22.06
C ASN A 300 -11.25 43.72 -21.64
N ILE A 301 -10.94 44.43 -20.56
CA ILE A 301 -11.69 45.57 -20.04
C ILE A 301 -10.94 46.84 -20.43
N LYS A 302 -11.60 47.71 -21.18
CA LYS A 302 -11.08 49.02 -21.58
C LYS A 302 -11.86 50.13 -20.88
N ASP A 303 -11.19 50.81 -19.96
CA ASP A 303 -11.69 51.95 -19.22
C ASP A 303 -10.93 53.23 -19.65
N GLY A 304 -11.48 53.93 -20.64
CA GLY A 304 -10.81 55.07 -21.27
C GLY A 304 -9.51 54.66 -21.99
N LYS A 305 -8.36 55.03 -21.43
CA LYS A 305 -7.02 54.66 -21.94
C LYS A 305 -6.44 53.43 -21.28
N GLU A 306 -6.95 53.02 -20.12
CA GLU A 306 -6.49 51.82 -19.43
C GLU A 306 -7.13 50.59 -20.08
N VAL A 307 -6.32 49.57 -20.35
CA VAL A 307 -6.78 48.27 -20.86
C VAL A 307 -6.22 47.21 -19.94
N CYS A 308 -7.09 46.37 -19.40
CA CYS A 308 -6.73 45.20 -18.61
C CYS A 308 -7.18 43.93 -19.30
N SER A 309 -6.32 42.91 -19.33
CA SER A 309 -6.62 41.61 -19.91
C SER A 309 -6.62 40.55 -18.82
N TYR A 310 -7.68 39.76 -18.77
CA TYR A 310 -7.83 38.58 -17.93
C TYR A 310 -7.86 37.38 -18.86
N SER A 311 -7.17 36.31 -18.51
CA SER A 311 -7.31 35.04 -19.22
C SER A 311 -7.68 33.93 -18.26
N GLU A 312 -8.33 32.89 -18.78
CA GLU A 312 -8.55 31.64 -18.07
C GLU A 312 -8.65 30.46 -19.04
N SER A 313 -8.02 29.34 -18.67
CA SER A 313 -8.06 28.12 -19.48
C SER A 313 -9.17 27.20 -18.96
N PHE A 314 -9.86 26.52 -19.88
CA PHE A 314 -10.98 25.63 -19.55
C PHE A 314 -11.13 24.52 -20.60
N GLY A 315 -11.97 23.52 -20.30
CA GLY A 315 -12.28 22.42 -21.22
C GLY A 315 -13.78 22.11 -21.23
N PHE A 316 -14.31 21.74 -22.39
CA PHE A 316 -15.71 21.34 -22.54
C PHE A 316 -15.91 19.91 -22.04
N ARG A 317 -16.51 19.72 -20.87
CA ARG A 317 -16.89 18.39 -20.39
C ARG A 317 -18.23 18.40 -19.67
N LYS A 318 -18.92 17.27 -19.73
CA LYS A 318 -20.16 17.03 -18.98
C LYS A 318 -19.98 15.87 -18.01
N LEU A 319 -20.17 16.11 -16.73
CA LEU A 319 -20.21 15.06 -15.70
C LEU A 319 -21.65 14.68 -15.39
N SER A 320 -21.87 13.39 -15.20
CA SER A 320 -23.12 12.86 -14.65
C SER A 320 -22.85 11.57 -13.91
N ILE A 321 -23.80 11.15 -13.08
CA ILE A 321 -23.72 9.89 -12.35
C ILE A 321 -24.85 8.96 -12.78
N GLY A 322 -24.54 7.69 -12.95
CA GLY A 322 -25.53 6.61 -12.93
C GLY A 322 -25.53 5.94 -11.55
N LYS A 323 -26.36 4.90 -11.39
CA LYS A 323 -26.44 4.12 -10.14
C LYS A 323 -25.08 3.56 -9.69
N ALA A 324 -24.23 3.17 -10.65
CA ALA A 324 -22.97 2.46 -10.38
C ALA A 324 -21.73 3.09 -11.02
N LYS A 325 -21.89 4.02 -11.97
CA LYS A 325 -20.78 4.58 -12.77
C LYS A 325 -20.83 6.09 -12.80
N VAL A 326 -19.66 6.71 -12.75
CA VAL A 326 -19.48 8.08 -13.20
C VAL A 326 -19.52 8.09 -14.72
N LYS A 327 -20.08 9.13 -15.31
CA LYS A 327 -20.09 9.34 -16.75
C LYS A 327 -19.43 10.66 -17.11
N ILE A 328 -18.60 10.63 -18.16
CA ILE A 328 -18.03 11.82 -18.77
C ILE A 328 -18.50 11.91 -20.23
N ASN A 329 -19.07 13.05 -20.60
CA ASN A 329 -19.63 13.30 -21.93
C ASN A 329 -20.66 12.22 -22.36
N GLY A 330 -21.46 11.75 -21.41
CA GLY A 330 -22.48 10.71 -21.63
C GLY A 330 -22.00 9.26 -21.48
N GLU A 331 -20.69 9.03 -21.45
CA GLU A 331 -20.09 7.69 -21.49
C GLU A 331 -19.61 7.21 -20.11
N SER A 332 -19.81 5.94 -19.79
CA SER A 332 -19.36 5.34 -18.52
C SER A 332 -17.85 5.37 -18.40
N LEU A 333 -17.36 5.89 -17.27
CA LEU A 333 -15.95 5.95 -16.92
C LEU A 333 -15.59 4.82 -15.95
N PHE A 334 -14.42 4.22 -16.15
CA PHE A 334 -13.76 3.39 -15.15
C PHE A 334 -12.50 4.11 -14.68
N LEU A 335 -12.48 4.50 -13.41
CA LEU A 335 -11.36 5.24 -12.83
C LEU A 335 -10.21 4.26 -12.54
N ARG A 336 -9.07 4.50 -13.18
CA ARG A 336 -7.82 3.78 -12.99
C ARG A 336 -6.91 4.72 -12.22
N GLY A 337 -7.00 4.65 -10.89
CA GLY A 337 -6.48 5.67 -10.00
C GLY A 337 -5.24 5.24 -9.22
N ASN A 338 -4.36 6.20 -8.99
CA ASN A 338 -3.34 6.14 -7.95
C ASN A 338 -3.62 7.17 -6.86
N LEU A 339 -3.16 6.88 -5.66
CA LEU A 339 -3.17 7.79 -4.53
C LEU A 339 -1.81 8.51 -4.43
N ASP A 340 -1.84 9.85 -4.38
CA ASP A 340 -0.69 10.72 -4.22
C ASP A 340 -0.59 11.28 -2.79
N CYS A 341 0.54 11.04 -2.13
CA CYS A 341 0.79 11.48 -0.75
C CYS A 341 1.81 12.62 -0.63
N VAL A 342 2.04 13.43 -1.67
CA VAL A 342 2.98 14.57 -1.68
C VAL A 342 4.43 14.21 -1.30
N HIS A 343 5.08 13.37 -2.11
CA HIS A 343 6.49 13.03 -1.92
C HIS A 343 7.41 13.88 -2.80
N PHE A 344 8.20 14.73 -2.15
CA PHE A 344 9.26 15.50 -2.81
C PHE A 344 10.54 15.47 -1.97
N PRO A 345 11.27 14.33 -1.90
CA PRO A 345 12.39 14.18 -0.96
C PRO A 345 13.55 15.16 -1.17
N LEU A 346 13.67 15.75 -2.36
CA LEU A 346 14.73 16.74 -2.62
C LEU A 346 14.44 18.08 -1.96
N THR A 347 13.19 18.53 -2.01
CA THR A 347 12.78 19.87 -1.56
C THR A 347 12.10 19.86 -0.21
N GLY A 348 11.47 18.74 0.18
CA GLY A 348 10.62 18.65 1.36
C GLY A 348 9.42 19.59 1.26
N HIS A 349 8.86 19.78 0.06
CA HIS A 349 7.61 20.51 -0.20
C HIS A 349 7.16 20.23 -1.65
N PRO A 350 5.85 20.33 -1.98
CA PRO A 350 5.36 20.11 -3.34
C PRO A 350 5.97 21.09 -4.35
N SER A 351 6.14 20.60 -5.59
CA SER A 351 6.56 21.43 -6.72
C SER A 351 5.42 22.35 -7.18
N CYS A 352 5.73 23.63 -7.38
CA CYS A 352 4.86 24.60 -8.06
C CYS A 352 5.14 24.70 -9.58
N ASP A 353 5.90 23.76 -10.13
CA ASP A 353 6.30 23.73 -11.53
C ASP A 353 5.40 22.80 -12.36
N VAL A 354 4.83 23.30 -13.46
CA VAL A 354 3.86 22.55 -14.29
C VAL A 354 4.54 21.37 -14.96
N GLU A 355 5.78 21.57 -15.42
CA GLU A 355 6.59 20.60 -16.13
C GLU A 355 6.87 19.35 -15.28
N GLU A 356 7.07 19.52 -13.97
CA GLU A 356 7.28 18.39 -13.05
C GLU A 356 5.99 17.56 -12.88
N TRP A 357 4.83 18.22 -12.78
CA TRP A 357 3.55 17.52 -12.73
C TRP A 357 3.17 16.88 -14.07
N GLU A 358 3.50 17.50 -15.20
CA GLU A 358 3.34 16.89 -16.53
C GLU A 358 4.18 15.62 -16.67
N ARG A 359 5.42 15.63 -16.15
CA ARG A 359 6.27 14.44 -16.08
C ARG A 359 5.60 13.34 -15.25
N ILE A 360 5.14 13.66 -14.04
CA ILE A 360 4.45 12.72 -13.15
C ILE A 360 3.20 12.13 -13.84
N PHE A 361 2.31 12.97 -14.36
CA PHE A 361 1.09 12.49 -15.01
C PHE A 361 1.32 11.77 -16.34
N THR A 362 2.39 12.07 -17.04
CA THR A 362 2.81 11.27 -18.20
C THR A 362 3.16 9.84 -17.76
N ILE A 363 3.84 9.68 -16.62
CA ILE A 363 4.11 8.35 -16.04
C ILE A 363 2.79 7.64 -15.71
N TYR A 364 1.79 8.32 -15.13
CA TYR A 364 0.46 7.73 -14.91
C TYR A 364 -0.13 7.17 -16.22
N LYS A 365 -0.11 7.96 -17.30
CA LYS A 365 -0.61 7.54 -18.62
C LYS A 365 0.18 6.36 -19.19
N GLN A 366 1.50 6.30 -18.98
CA GLN A 366 2.33 5.18 -19.41
C GLN A 366 1.91 3.86 -18.73
N TYR A 367 1.48 3.91 -17.47
CA TYR A 367 0.92 2.77 -16.72
C TYR A 367 -0.60 2.58 -16.92
N GLY A 368 -1.23 3.30 -17.86
CA GLY A 368 -2.66 3.15 -18.19
C GLY A 368 -3.63 3.81 -17.20
N LEU A 369 -3.12 4.59 -16.25
CA LEU A 369 -3.94 5.33 -15.28
C LEU A 369 -4.56 6.60 -15.89
N ASN A 370 -5.67 7.05 -15.32
CA ASN A 370 -6.40 8.24 -15.75
C ASN A 370 -6.89 9.13 -14.60
N HIS A 371 -6.62 8.73 -13.35
CA HIS A 371 -7.15 9.38 -12.16
C HIS A 371 -6.05 9.51 -11.09
N VAL A 372 -6.06 10.61 -10.36
CA VAL A 372 -5.24 10.81 -9.16
C VAL A 372 -6.12 11.27 -8.00
N ARG A 373 -5.92 10.67 -6.83
CA ARG A 373 -6.46 11.17 -5.56
C ARG A 373 -5.32 11.78 -4.76
N PHE A 374 -5.41 13.08 -4.50
CA PHE A 374 -4.53 13.75 -3.56
C PHE A 374 -5.05 13.50 -2.15
N HIS A 375 -4.38 12.58 -1.45
CA HIS A 375 -4.84 12.02 -0.18
C HIS A 375 -4.64 13.01 0.94
N SER A 376 -5.73 13.55 1.50
CA SER A 376 -5.72 14.53 2.60
C SER A 376 -4.95 15.82 2.32
N TRP A 377 -4.85 16.24 1.05
CA TRP A 377 -4.24 17.51 0.67
C TRP A 377 -4.71 18.02 -0.71
N CYS A 378 -4.52 19.32 -0.95
CA CYS A 378 -4.78 19.96 -2.24
C CYS A 378 -3.45 20.33 -2.92
N PRO A 379 -3.24 19.92 -4.19
CA PRO A 379 -2.03 20.22 -4.93
C PRO A 379 -1.97 21.69 -5.36
N PRO A 380 -0.78 22.21 -5.71
CA PRO A 380 -0.67 23.54 -6.28
C PRO A 380 -1.31 23.59 -7.67
N LYS A 381 -1.56 24.81 -8.15
CA LYS A 381 -2.17 25.07 -9.47
C LYS A 381 -1.46 24.32 -10.60
N ALA A 382 -0.14 24.21 -10.51
CA ALA A 382 0.70 23.51 -11.47
C ALA A 382 0.22 22.07 -11.76
N ALA A 383 -0.26 21.36 -10.75
CA ALA A 383 -0.81 20.01 -10.93
C ALA A 383 -2.13 20.02 -11.71
N PHE A 384 -3.03 20.98 -11.45
CA PHE A 384 -4.28 21.09 -12.21
C PHE A 384 -4.00 21.45 -13.68
N GLU A 385 -3.08 22.37 -13.94
CA GLU A 385 -2.68 22.72 -15.31
C GLU A 385 -2.05 21.54 -16.06
N ALA A 386 -1.18 20.78 -15.39
CA ALA A 386 -0.60 19.56 -15.95
C ALA A 386 -1.67 18.49 -16.23
N ALA A 387 -2.59 18.27 -15.29
CA ALA A 387 -3.67 17.29 -15.45
C ALA A 387 -4.65 17.68 -16.57
N ASP A 388 -4.94 18.97 -16.73
CA ASP A 388 -5.73 19.50 -17.84
C ASP A 388 -5.09 19.18 -19.19
N LYS A 389 -3.77 19.38 -19.32
CA LYS A 389 -3.02 19.14 -20.55
C LYS A 389 -2.88 17.65 -20.88
N VAL A 390 -2.62 16.83 -19.86
CA VAL A 390 -2.35 15.38 -20.02
C VAL A 390 -3.66 14.56 -20.12
N GLY A 391 -4.76 15.06 -19.54
CA GLY A 391 -6.02 14.34 -19.45
C GLY A 391 -6.07 13.39 -18.24
N ILE A 392 -5.81 13.92 -17.04
CA ILE A 392 -5.97 13.22 -15.76
C ILE A 392 -7.15 13.81 -14.99
N TYR A 393 -7.96 12.96 -14.37
CA TYR A 393 -9.03 13.37 -13.46
C TYR A 393 -8.48 13.49 -12.03
N ILE A 394 -8.77 14.62 -11.38
CA ILE A 394 -8.29 14.93 -10.04
C ILE A 394 -9.43 14.76 -9.02
N GLN A 395 -9.13 14.04 -7.95
CA GLN A 395 -9.78 14.17 -6.63
C GLN A 395 -8.85 14.94 -5.69
N ALA A 396 -9.32 16.07 -5.15
CA ALA A 396 -8.60 16.86 -4.15
C ALA A 396 -9.29 16.79 -2.78
N GLU A 397 -8.49 16.79 -1.72
CA GLU A 397 -8.93 16.71 -0.31
C GLU A 397 -8.29 17.82 0.52
N ILE A 398 -8.76 18.04 1.75
CA ILE A 398 -8.20 19.07 2.65
C ILE A 398 -7.34 18.43 3.74
N LEU A 399 -7.84 17.38 4.40
CA LEU A 399 -7.23 16.86 5.62
C LEU A 399 -7.56 15.39 5.91
N TRP A 400 -7.00 14.88 7.02
CA TRP A 400 -7.31 13.57 7.60
C TRP A 400 -7.42 13.69 9.12
N ILE A 401 -8.55 13.27 9.68
CA ILE A 401 -8.75 13.13 11.13
C ILE A 401 -9.56 11.87 11.41
N ASP A 402 -8.91 10.83 11.93
CA ASP A 402 -9.56 9.56 12.26
C ASP A 402 -9.65 9.33 13.77
N TRP A 403 -10.43 8.33 14.20
CA TRP A 403 -10.74 8.09 15.63
C TRP A 403 -9.49 7.88 16.51
N TRP A 404 -8.43 7.29 15.97
CA TRP A 404 -7.22 6.97 16.73
C TRP A 404 -6.31 8.19 16.91
N MET A 405 -6.49 9.24 16.09
CA MET A 405 -5.72 10.48 16.20
C MET A 405 -6.20 11.38 17.34
N THR A 406 -7.42 11.16 17.82
CA THR A 406 -8.06 12.06 18.78
C THR A 406 -7.72 11.69 20.23
N LYS A 407 -6.91 10.65 20.44
CA LYS A 407 -6.49 10.15 21.76
C LYS A 407 -5.05 9.65 21.71
N ALA A 408 -4.32 9.80 22.80
CA ALA A 408 -2.98 9.23 22.91
C ALA A 408 -3.06 7.71 23.10
N PRO A 409 -2.40 6.90 22.26
CA PRO A 409 -2.28 5.47 22.50
C PRO A 409 -1.33 5.22 23.69
N GLU A 410 -1.76 4.41 24.66
CA GLU A 410 -1.01 4.16 25.90
C GLU A 410 0.29 3.38 25.67
N ASP A 411 0.31 2.52 24.65
CA ASP A 411 1.39 1.57 24.33
C ASP A 411 2.31 2.04 23.18
N ARG A 412 1.99 3.17 22.55
CA ARG A 412 2.64 3.67 21.32
C ARG A 412 2.88 5.20 21.37
N PRO A 413 3.66 5.73 22.32
CA PRO A 413 3.86 7.19 22.46
C PRO A 413 4.39 7.87 21.19
N GLU A 414 5.14 7.15 20.36
CA GLU A 414 5.63 7.61 19.04
C GLU A 414 4.52 7.85 18.01
N MET A 415 3.33 7.28 18.23
CA MET A 415 2.15 7.43 17.38
C MET A 415 1.21 8.56 17.81
N ILE A 416 1.53 9.27 18.89
CA ILE A 416 0.72 10.40 19.36
C ILE A 416 0.59 11.44 18.23
N THR A 417 -0.65 11.86 17.99
CA THR A 417 -0.95 12.96 17.06
C THR A 417 -0.87 14.29 17.80
N LYS A 418 -0.12 15.26 17.25
CA LYS A 418 0.03 16.59 17.86
C LYS A 418 -1.34 17.24 18.03
N GLY A 419 -1.63 17.76 19.21
CA GLY A 419 -2.87 18.48 19.51
C GLY A 419 -4.12 17.60 19.74
N LEU A 420 -4.09 16.30 19.44
CA LEU A 420 -5.23 15.37 19.64
C LEU A 420 -6.57 15.93 19.13
N PRO A 421 -6.74 16.15 17.81
CA PRO A 421 -7.89 16.87 17.25
C PRO A 421 -9.22 16.14 17.55
N GLU A 422 -10.27 16.87 17.95
CA GLU A 422 -11.56 16.30 18.37
C GLU A 422 -12.45 15.77 17.21
N GLY A 423 -12.09 16.04 15.95
CA GLY A 423 -12.91 15.76 14.76
C GLY A 423 -13.73 16.97 14.30
N LEU A 424 -14.11 16.99 13.03
CA LEU A 424 -14.87 18.09 12.43
C LEU A 424 -16.33 18.10 12.95
N GLY A 425 -16.94 19.28 13.02
CA GLY A 425 -18.26 19.51 13.64
C GLY A 425 -18.21 19.57 15.17
N LYS A 426 -17.03 19.35 15.77
CA LYS A 426 -16.77 19.44 17.22
C LYS A 426 -15.65 20.43 17.54
N ASN A 427 -15.00 20.99 16.53
CA ASN A 427 -13.83 21.87 16.68
C ASN A 427 -14.07 23.16 15.88
N PRO A 428 -14.65 24.20 16.50
CA PRO A 428 -15.05 25.42 15.79
C PRO A 428 -13.92 26.10 15.00
N SER A 429 -12.68 26.04 15.50
CA SER A 429 -11.53 26.63 14.82
C SER A 429 -11.16 25.85 13.55
N ALA A 430 -11.07 24.52 13.63
CA ALA A 430 -10.82 23.69 12.46
C ALA A 430 -12.00 23.73 11.47
N ASP A 431 -13.24 23.74 11.97
CA ASP A 431 -14.46 23.79 11.16
C ASP A 431 -14.51 25.06 10.31
N GLN A 432 -14.16 26.22 10.91
CA GLN A 432 -14.09 27.49 10.19
C GLN A 432 -13.00 27.47 9.13
N PHE A 433 -11.80 26.97 9.47
CA PHE A 433 -10.70 26.84 8.52
C PHE A 433 -11.07 25.95 7.34
N VAL A 434 -11.67 24.79 7.59
CA VAL A 434 -12.04 23.83 6.54
C VAL A 434 -13.10 24.42 5.60
N GLN A 435 -14.13 25.07 6.12
CA GLN A 435 -15.14 25.72 5.28
C GLN A 435 -14.54 26.84 4.43
N ALA A 436 -13.61 27.62 4.99
CA ALA A 436 -12.90 28.65 4.24
C ALA A 436 -11.99 28.03 3.15
N GLU A 437 -11.25 26.98 3.48
CA GLU A 437 -10.38 26.26 2.53
C GLU A 437 -11.18 25.59 1.42
N MET A 438 -12.35 25.00 1.73
CA MET A 438 -13.29 24.50 0.72
C MET A 438 -13.59 25.61 -0.28
N GLN A 439 -14.05 26.78 0.16
CA GLN A 439 -14.38 27.89 -0.72
C GLN A 439 -13.16 28.38 -1.52
N ARG A 440 -11.99 28.53 -0.87
CA ARG A 440 -10.75 28.94 -1.54
C ARG A 440 -10.34 27.96 -2.65
N MET A 441 -10.50 26.66 -2.45
CA MET A 441 -10.22 25.65 -3.48
C MET A 441 -11.17 25.77 -4.67
N LEU A 442 -12.47 26.01 -4.45
CA LEU A 442 -13.42 26.21 -5.55
C LEU A 442 -13.11 27.48 -6.34
N ASP A 443 -12.73 28.56 -5.64
CA ASP A 443 -12.41 29.84 -6.25
C ASP A 443 -11.09 29.80 -7.03
N ALA A 444 -10.06 29.13 -6.48
CA ALA A 444 -8.73 29.07 -7.09
C ALA A 444 -8.65 28.07 -8.24
N TYR A 445 -9.31 26.91 -8.12
CA TYR A 445 -9.09 25.78 -9.02
C TYR A 445 -10.35 25.34 -9.77
N GLY A 446 -11.51 25.94 -9.50
CA GLY A 446 -12.79 25.45 -10.00
C GLY A 446 -12.98 25.50 -11.52
N ASN A 447 -12.17 26.27 -12.25
CA ASN A 447 -12.20 26.38 -13.72
C ASN A 447 -11.46 25.24 -14.43
N HIS A 448 -10.61 24.48 -13.72
CA HIS A 448 -9.84 23.39 -14.31
C HIS A 448 -10.76 22.20 -14.66
N PRO A 449 -10.84 21.76 -15.94
CA PRO A 449 -11.63 20.59 -16.31
C PRO A 449 -11.17 19.30 -15.62
N SER A 450 -9.89 19.20 -15.23
CA SER A 450 -9.38 18.07 -14.44
C SER A 450 -9.95 17.96 -13.03
N PHE A 451 -10.44 19.06 -12.43
CA PHE A 451 -11.04 19.02 -11.10
C PHE A 451 -12.45 18.40 -11.15
N VAL A 452 -12.51 17.07 -11.06
CA VAL A 452 -13.73 16.27 -11.26
C VAL A 452 -14.37 15.86 -9.94
N PHE A 453 -13.56 15.66 -8.88
CA PHE A 453 -14.00 15.11 -7.61
C PHE A 453 -13.52 15.99 -6.44
N PHE A 454 -14.44 16.36 -5.56
CA PHE A 454 -14.15 17.09 -4.32
C PHE A 454 -14.55 16.23 -3.11
N CYS A 455 -13.68 16.19 -2.11
CA CYS A 455 -13.95 15.56 -0.82
C CYS A 455 -13.35 16.41 0.32
N ILE A 456 -14.02 16.49 1.48
CA ILE A 456 -13.44 17.23 2.63
C ILE A 456 -12.14 16.57 3.08
N GLY A 457 -12.15 15.25 3.26
CA GLY A 457 -10.96 14.56 3.76
C GLY A 457 -11.03 13.05 3.79
N ASN A 458 -9.89 12.47 4.15
CA ASN A 458 -9.73 11.04 4.34
C ASN A 458 -10.31 10.61 5.68
N GLU A 459 -11.01 9.47 5.71
CA GLU A 459 -11.31 8.68 6.91
C GLU A 459 -11.69 9.51 8.15
N LEU A 460 -12.73 10.36 8.01
CA LEU A 460 -13.12 11.35 9.01
C LEU A 460 -13.83 10.77 10.24
N GLY A 461 -13.35 9.64 10.77
CA GLY A 461 -14.08 8.72 11.66
C GLY A 461 -14.59 9.32 12.98
N ASN A 462 -13.93 10.34 13.54
CA ASN A 462 -14.38 10.99 14.78
C ASN A 462 -15.25 12.24 14.56
N SER A 463 -15.52 12.59 13.31
CA SER A 463 -16.23 13.82 12.93
C SER A 463 -17.76 13.65 12.94
N ASP A 464 -18.48 14.77 13.02
CA ASP A 464 -19.93 14.83 12.85
C ASP A 464 -20.29 14.91 11.36
N PHE A 465 -20.69 13.77 10.81
CA PHE A 465 -21.07 13.66 9.40
C PHE A 465 -22.33 14.44 9.03
N ASP A 466 -23.24 14.68 9.97
CA ASP A 466 -24.47 15.41 9.69
C ASP A 466 -24.20 16.91 9.52
N VAL A 467 -23.24 17.46 10.28
CA VAL A 467 -22.74 18.83 10.09
C VAL A 467 -21.97 18.97 8.77
N MET A 468 -21.02 18.06 8.50
CA MET A 468 -20.20 18.13 7.29
C MET A 468 -21.02 17.98 6.00
N GLN A 469 -22.13 17.23 6.01
CA GLN A 469 -22.99 17.11 4.84
C GLN A 469 -23.60 18.44 4.41
N GLU A 470 -23.91 19.33 5.37
CA GLU A 470 -24.48 20.64 5.06
C GLU A 470 -23.43 21.55 4.40
N TRP A 471 -22.16 21.47 4.81
CA TRP A 471 -21.07 22.17 4.13
C TRP A 471 -20.92 21.73 2.67
N VAL A 472 -20.96 20.42 2.41
CA VAL A 472 -20.91 19.87 1.05
C VAL A 472 -22.11 20.29 0.22
N LYS A 473 -23.31 20.26 0.81
CA LYS A 473 -24.55 20.69 0.16
C LYS A 473 -24.49 22.17 -0.23
N GLU A 474 -24.00 23.04 0.64
CA GLU A 474 -23.81 24.47 0.33
C GLU A 474 -22.77 24.68 -0.77
N ALA A 475 -21.62 24.00 -0.70
CA ALA A 475 -20.57 24.09 -1.72
C ALA A 475 -21.12 23.66 -3.11
N ARG A 476 -21.86 22.55 -3.15
CA ARG A 476 -22.49 22.04 -4.38
C ARG A 476 -23.55 23.00 -4.95
N GLN A 477 -24.34 23.65 -4.09
CA GLN A 477 -25.33 24.65 -4.55
C GLN A 477 -24.67 25.88 -5.18
N LYS A 478 -23.49 26.28 -4.68
CA LYS A 478 -22.70 27.39 -5.25
C LYS A 478 -21.96 27.00 -6.53
N ASP A 479 -21.48 25.76 -6.60
CA ASP A 479 -20.70 25.27 -7.72
C ASP A 479 -20.90 23.77 -8.00
N ASP A 480 -21.67 23.45 -9.03
CA ASP A 480 -22.04 22.09 -9.43
C ASP A 480 -21.16 21.50 -10.56
N ARG A 481 -20.06 22.17 -10.92
CA ARG A 481 -19.17 21.76 -12.03
C ARG A 481 -18.39 20.45 -11.77
N ARG A 482 -18.46 19.90 -10.55
CA ARG A 482 -17.74 18.70 -10.07
C ARG A 482 -18.63 17.84 -9.18
N LEU A 483 -18.19 16.60 -8.93
CA LEU A 483 -18.87 15.67 -8.03
C LEU A 483 -18.33 15.81 -6.61
N TYR A 484 -19.21 15.69 -5.61
CA TYR A 484 -18.87 15.87 -4.21
C TYR A 484 -19.07 14.60 -3.38
N SER A 485 -18.21 14.41 -2.37
CA SER A 485 -18.37 13.46 -1.27
C SER A 485 -18.02 14.16 0.05
N VAL A 486 -18.64 13.75 1.16
CA VAL A 486 -18.29 14.23 2.50
C VAL A 486 -16.91 13.73 2.91
N SER A 487 -16.66 12.43 2.79
CA SER A 487 -15.38 11.82 3.12
C SER A 487 -14.97 10.78 2.10
N THR A 488 -13.72 10.36 2.21
CA THR A 488 -13.28 9.07 1.70
C THR A 488 -13.37 8.03 2.83
N ALA A 489 -13.94 6.87 2.53
CA ALA A 489 -14.31 5.78 3.44
C ALA A 489 -15.24 6.21 4.59
N ARG A 490 -15.42 5.33 5.58
CA ARG A 490 -16.29 5.50 6.77
C ARG A 490 -17.79 5.46 6.41
N LYS A 491 -18.46 6.61 6.23
CA LYS A 491 -19.92 6.69 6.11
C LYS A 491 -20.32 7.30 4.77
N ILE A 492 -21.23 6.63 4.07
CA ILE A 492 -21.87 7.16 2.85
C ILE A 492 -23.06 8.02 3.27
N MET A 493 -23.04 9.29 2.88
CA MET A 493 -24.05 10.29 3.21
C MET A 493 -25.03 10.53 2.05
N PRO A 494 -26.28 10.96 2.32
CA PRO A 494 -27.25 11.25 1.27
C PRO A 494 -26.83 12.33 0.26
N VAL A 495 -25.94 13.25 0.66
CA VAL A 495 -25.42 14.31 -0.21
C VAL A 495 -24.36 13.82 -1.21
N ASP A 496 -23.74 12.66 -0.94
CA ASP A 496 -22.62 12.13 -1.73
C ASP A 496 -23.07 11.77 -3.15
N GLN A 497 -22.29 12.19 -4.14
CA GLN A 497 -22.49 11.84 -5.54
C GLN A 497 -21.60 10.67 -6.00
N TYR A 498 -20.59 10.33 -5.20
CA TYR A 498 -19.68 9.20 -5.38
C TYR A 498 -19.08 8.86 -4.01
N MET A 499 -18.46 7.69 -3.87
CA MET A 499 -17.69 7.37 -2.66
C MET A 499 -16.48 6.49 -3.02
N ALA A 500 -15.30 6.86 -2.52
CA ALA A 500 -14.16 5.95 -2.43
C ALA A 500 -14.22 5.24 -1.07
N THR A 501 -14.39 3.92 -1.01
CA THR A 501 -14.48 3.20 0.27
C THR A 501 -13.96 1.77 0.17
N HIS A 502 -13.44 1.23 1.28
CA HIS A 502 -13.04 -0.18 1.41
C HIS A 502 -14.23 -1.09 1.78
N ASN A 503 -15.36 -0.51 2.23
CA ASN A 503 -16.56 -1.24 2.63
C ASN A 503 -17.84 -0.47 2.29
N ILE A 504 -18.80 -1.14 1.68
CA ILE A 504 -20.15 -0.64 1.43
C ILE A 504 -21.03 -1.08 2.62
N PRO A 505 -21.66 -0.14 3.35
CA PRO A 505 -22.51 -0.48 4.49
C PRO A 505 -23.58 -1.53 4.14
N ASN A 506 -23.72 -2.56 4.98
CA ASN A 506 -24.65 -3.69 4.81
C ASN A 506 -24.45 -4.52 3.52
N ALA A 507 -23.33 -4.34 2.81
CA ALA A 507 -23.05 -5.00 1.54
C ALA A 507 -21.70 -5.72 1.51
N GLY A 508 -20.68 -5.19 2.19
CA GLY A 508 -19.37 -5.81 2.37
C GLY A 508 -18.22 -5.05 1.72
N ARG A 509 -17.04 -5.70 1.71
CA ARG A 509 -15.78 -5.14 1.19
C ARG A 509 -15.83 -4.79 -0.29
N THR A 510 -15.01 -3.84 -0.71
CA THR A 510 -14.92 -3.38 -2.11
C THR A 510 -13.75 -3.93 -2.89
N TYR A 511 -12.79 -4.58 -2.24
CA TYR A 511 -11.69 -5.30 -2.90
C TYR A 511 -11.24 -6.50 -2.05
N GLY A 512 -10.43 -7.39 -2.63
CA GLY A 512 -9.90 -8.57 -1.95
C GLY A 512 -9.88 -9.81 -2.84
N LEU A 513 -8.94 -10.72 -2.57
CA LEU A 513 -8.86 -12.02 -3.25
C LEU A 513 -9.73 -13.02 -2.48
N ILE A 514 -10.87 -13.40 -3.05
CA ILE A 514 -11.92 -14.17 -2.33
C ILE A 514 -12.01 -15.64 -2.78
N LYS A 515 -11.35 -15.99 -3.88
CA LYS A 515 -11.22 -17.36 -4.40
C LYS A 515 -9.79 -17.63 -4.87
N THR A 516 -9.48 -18.90 -5.11
CA THR A 516 -8.16 -19.34 -5.59
C THR A 516 -7.89 -18.85 -7.01
N GLY A 517 -8.70 -19.22 -8.02
CA GLY A 517 -8.53 -18.76 -9.40
C GLY A 517 -9.14 -17.38 -9.68
N THR A 518 -9.32 -17.05 -10.96
CA THR A 518 -9.85 -15.76 -11.41
C THR A 518 -11.37 -15.70 -11.55
N ASP A 519 -12.10 -16.81 -11.40
CA ASP A 519 -13.57 -16.83 -11.50
C ASP A 519 -14.30 -16.26 -10.27
N PHE A 520 -14.04 -14.97 -10.04
CA PHE A 520 -14.74 -14.15 -9.07
C PHE A 520 -14.73 -12.66 -9.49
N ASP A 521 -15.68 -11.95 -8.91
CA ASP A 521 -15.83 -10.50 -8.91
C ASP A 521 -16.42 -10.10 -7.54
N ILE A 522 -16.79 -8.84 -7.37
CA ILE A 522 -17.29 -8.27 -6.10
C ILE A 522 -18.69 -7.67 -6.32
N GLU A 523 -19.41 -8.16 -7.33
CA GLU A 523 -20.69 -7.58 -7.74
C GLU A 523 -21.77 -7.69 -6.64
N GLU A 524 -21.69 -8.71 -5.78
CA GLU A 524 -22.61 -8.87 -4.65
C GLU A 524 -22.61 -7.65 -3.71
N SER A 525 -21.45 -7.02 -3.49
CA SER A 525 -21.34 -5.81 -2.68
C SER A 525 -21.67 -4.57 -3.51
N TYR A 526 -21.14 -4.45 -4.72
CA TYR A 526 -21.28 -3.25 -5.55
C TYR A 526 -22.71 -3.01 -6.08
N SER A 527 -23.44 -4.07 -6.44
CA SER A 527 -24.81 -3.98 -6.97
C SER A 527 -25.82 -3.35 -6.00
N LYS A 528 -25.49 -3.32 -4.70
CA LYS A 528 -26.30 -2.74 -3.61
C LYS A 528 -26.12 -1.23 -3.47
N SER A 529 -25.09 -0.63 -4.09
CA SER A 529 -24.90 0.81 -4.05
C SER A 529 -25.90 1.57 -4.91
N SER A 530 -26.26 2.78 -4.50
CA SER A 530 -27.07 3.74 -5.25
C SER A 530 -26.24 4.82 -5.95
N ILE A 531 -24.97 4.93 -5.59
CA ILE A 531 -23.99 5.88 -6.15
C ILE A 531 -22.75 5.14 -6.66
N PRO A 532 -21.96 5.74 -7.57
CA PRO A 532 -20.69 5.16 -8.01
C PRO A 532 -19.72 4.94 -6.84
N ILE A 533 -19.21 3.70 -6.71
CA ILE A 533 -18.23 3.33 -5.69
C ILE A 533 -16.87 3.07 -6.34
N ILE A 534 -15.83 3.68 -5.75
CA ILE A 534 -14.43 3.51 -6.12
C ILE A 534 -13.77 2.66 -5.03
N ALA A 535 -13.03 1.61 -5.40
CA ALA A 535 -12.28 0.82 -4.44
C ALA A 535 -11.16 1.67 -3.81
N HIS A 536 -11.16 1.75 -2.48
CA HIS A 536 -10.24 2.58 -1.70
C HIS A 536 -8.94 1.83 -1.41
N GLU A 537 -7.80 2.47 -1.68
CA GLU A 537 -6.45 2.02 -1.29
C GLU A 537 -6.21 0.55 -1.63
N VAL A 538 -6.45 0.21 -2.89
CA VAL A 538 -6.32 -1.16 -3.39
C VAL A 538 -4.85 -1.55 -3.42
N GLY A 539 -4.53 -2.61 -2.68
CA GLY A 539 -3.17 -3.16 -2.59
C GLY A 539 -2.28 -2.28 -1.72
N GLN A 540 -1.51 -2.91 -0.84
CA GLN A 540 -0.64 -2.26 0.16
C GLN A 540 0.51 -3.24 0.50
N TYR A 541 1.18 -3.71 -0.56
CA TYR A 541 2.14 -4.82 -0.48
C TYR A 541 3.57 -4.30 -0.50
N PRO A 542 4.30 -4.29 0.63
CA PRO A 542 5.67 -3.80 0.66
C PRO A 542 6.64 -4.71 -0.10
N VAL A 543 7.65 -4.09 -0.68
CA VAL A 543 8.75 -4.71 -1.43
C VAL A 543 10.06 -4.44 -0.70
N TYR A 544 10.98 -5.40 -0.74
CA TYR A 544 12.28 -5.24 -0.11
C TYR A 544 13.06 -4.06 -0.75
N PRO A 545 13.66 -3.14 0.04
CA PRO A 545 14.35 -1.96 -0.48
C PRO A 545 15.62 -2.31 -1.25
N LEU A 546 16.04 -1.42 -2.15
CA LEU A 546 17.39 -1.44 -2.72
C LEU A 546 18.31 -0.49 -1.95
N TRP A 547 19.49 -0.97 -1.52
CA TRP A 547 20.43 -0.12 -0.78
C TRP A 547 20.98 1.04 -1.61
N SER A 548 20.94 0.93 -2.94
CA SER A 548 21.33 2.01 -3.85
C SER A 548 20.43 3.25 -3.74
N GLU A 549 19.18 3.09 -3.31
CA GLU A 549 18.23 4.21 -3.16
C GLU A 549 18.66 5.22 -2.10
N ILE A 550 19.42 4.77 -1.07
CA ILE A 550 19.94 5.63 0.00
C ILE A 550 20.70 6.84 -0.57
N GLN A 551 21.40 6.67 -1.69
CA GLN A 551 22.22 7.72 -2.31
C GLN A 551 21.40 8.77 -3.05
N LYS A 552 20.12 8.51 -3.34
CA LYS A 552 19.23 9.45 -4.06
C LYS A 552 18.78 10.62 -3.17
N TYR A 553 18.72 10.41 -1.85
CA TYR A 553 18.27 11.39 -0.85
C TYR A 553 19.35 12.47 -0.59
N THR A 554 19.55 13.32 -1.59
CA THR A 554 20.58 14.37 -1.60
C THR A 554 20.08 15.74 -1.10
N GLY A 555 18.76 15.92 -1.05
CA GLY A 555 18.10 17.19 -0.72
C GLY A 555 17.95 17.47 0.77
N VAL A 556 16.78 17.96 1.19
CA VAL A 556 16.55 18.40 2.58
C VAL A 556 16.35 17.25 3.58
N VAL A 557 15.90 16.09 3.11
CA VAL A 557 15.79 14.86 3.92
C VAL A 557 16.85 13.81 3.58
N GLU A 558 17.13 12.92 4.52
CA GLU A 558 18.02 11.77 4.41
C GLU A 558 17.30 10.47 4.79
N ALA A 559 17.54 9.39 4.05
CA ALA A 559 17.07 8.05 4.40
C ALA A 559 17.97 7.39 5.47
N ARG A 560 17.96 7.94 6.69
CA ARG A 560 18.74 7.41 7.83
C ARG A 560 18.19 6.06 8.31
N ASN A 561 16.87 5.92 8.37
CA ASN A 561 16.14 4.67 8.54
C ASN A 561 16.64 3.53 7.63
N LEU A 562 16.73 3.74 6.31
CA LEU A 562 17.22 2.71 5.38
C LEU A 562 18.68 2.32 5.64
N LYS A 563 19.51 3.24 6.15
CA LYS A 563 20.89 2.91 6.57
C LYS A 563 20.89 1.99 7.78
N GLU A 564 20.00 2.22 8.74
CA GLU A 564 19.85 1.36 9.92
C GLU A 564 19.35 -0.04 9.54
N PHE A 565 18.38 -0.13 8.62
CA PHE A 565 17.91 -1.41 8.09
C PHE A 565 19.03 -2.18 7.38
N LYS A 566 19.86 -1.50 6.57
CA LYS A 566 21.02 -2.12 5.94
C LYS A 566 22.03 -2.65 6.97
N ILE A 567 22.31 -1.90 8.04
CA ILE A 567 23.20 -2.34 9.13
C ILE A 567 22.64 -3.62 9.77
N LEU A 568 21.33 -3.69 10.00
CA LEU A 568 20.68 -4.88 10.54
C LEU A 568 20.75 -6.07 9.57
N ALA A 569 20.52 -5.83 8.28
CA ALA A 569 20.65 -6.85 7.23
C ALA A 569 22.09 -7.39 7.14
N ASP A 570 23.10 -6.52 7.23
CA ASP A 570 24.51 -6.89 7.29
C ASP A 570 24.80 -7.76 8.52
N LYS A 571 24.27 -7.39 9.70
CA LYS A 571 24.38 -8.17 10.95
C LYS A 571 23.79 -9.58 10.83
N ASN A 572 22.66 -9.72 10.12
CA ASN A 572 21.96 -10.99 9.93
C ASN A 572 22.42 -11.76 8.67
N ASN A 573 23.56 -11.40 8.08
CA ASN A 573 24.17 -12.06 6.92
C ASN A 573 23.30 -12.04 5.64
N ILE A 574 22.40 -11.06 5.48
CA ILE A 574 21.56 -10.86 4.30
C ILE A 574 21.75 -9.51 3.62
N GLY A 575 22.71 -8.69 4.07
CA GLY A 575 22.93 -7.35 3.51
C GLY A 575 23.28 -7.30 2.01
N GLY A 576 23.76 -8.41 1.42
CA GLY A 576 23.99 -8.54 -0.03
C GLY A 576 22.78 -9.04 -0.83
N MET A 577 21.63 -9.28 -0.18
CA MET A 577 20.45 -9.90 -0.77
C MET A 577 19.36 -8.91 -1.20
N ASP A 578 19.62 -7.61 -1.11
CA ASP A 578 18.64 -6.56 -1.46
C ASP A 578 18.08 -6.74 -2.86
N LYS A 579 18.93 -6.93 -3.87
CA LYS A 579 18.50 -7.13 -5.27
C LYS A 579 17.64 -8.38 -5.49
N PRO A 580 18.06 -9.60 -5.10
CA PRO A 580 17.22 -10.77 -5.30
C PRO A 580 15.93 -10.73 -4.46
N PHE A 581 15.97 -10.19 -3.24
CA PHE A 581 14.75 -10.02 -2.44
C PHE A 581 13.80 -8.99 -3.04
N HIS A 582 14.34 -7.87 -3.53
CA HIS A 582 13.58 -6.85 -4.23
C HIS A 582 12.87 -7.44 -5.46
N ALA A 583 13.60 -8.15 -6.31
CA ALA A 583 13.03 -8.78 -7.50
C ALA A 583 11.94 -9.81 -7.15
N ALA A 584 12.18 -10.67 -6.16
CA ALA A 584 11.23 -11.72 -5.78
C ALA A 584 9.97 -11.18 -5.10
N SER A 585 10.12 -10.24 -4.15
CA SER A 585 8.97 -9.59 -3.50
C SER A 585 8.18 -8.69 -4.46
N GLY A 586 8.86 -7.97 -5.36
CA GLY A 586 8.22 -7.18 -6.43
C GLY A 586 7.45 -8.03 -7.45
N ALA A 587 7.96 -9.20 -7.82
CA ALA A 587 7.25 -10.12 -8.71
C ALA A 587 5.93 -10.62 -8.08
N LEU A 588 5.95 -10.97 -6.79
CA LEU A 588 4.74 -11.33 -6.05
C LEU A 588 3.77 -10.15 -5.94
N GLN A 589 4.27 -8.96 -5.60
CA GLN A 589 3.47 -7.73 -5.57
C GLN A 589 2.72 -7.52 -6.90
N THR A 590 3.42 -7.66 -8.03
CA THR A 590 2.85 -7.49 -9.38
C THR A 590 1.69 -8.47 -9.62
N LEU A 591 1.84 -9.74 -9.22
CA LEU A 591 0.79 -10.75 -9.33
C LEU A 591 -0.47 -10.37 -8.53
N LEU A 592 -0.29 -9.83 -7.32
CA LEU A 592 -1.39 -9.48 -6.43
C LEU A 592 -2.13 -8.23 -6.92
N TYR A 593 -1.43 -7.18 -7.35
CA TYR A 593 -2.06 -6.00 -7.97
C TYR A 593 -2.84 -6.38 -9.23
N LYS A 594 -2.24 -7.20 -10.11
CA LYS A 594 -2.92 -7.74 -11.28
C LYS A 594 -4.22 -8.45 -10.90
N ALA A 595 -4.19 -9.33 -9.90
CA ALA A 595 -5.37 -10.08 -9.48
C ALA A 595 -6.49 -9.16 -8.93
N HIS A 596 -6.15 -8.14 -8.15
CA HIS A 596 -7.13 -7.15 -7.66
C HIS A 596 -7.73 -6.32 -8.79
N ILE A 597 -6.89 -5.74 -9.65
CA ILE A 597 -7.34 -4.86 -10.74
C ILE A 597 -8.26 -5.64 -11.70
N GLU A 598 -7.89 -6.87 -12.06
CA GLU A 598 -8.73 -7.69 -12.91
C GLU A 598 -10.07 -8.06 -12.25
N ALA A 599 -10.10 -8.34 -10.94
CA ALA A 599 -11.35 -8.60 -10.22
C ALA A 599 -12.29 -7.39 -10.22
N LEU A 600 -11.73 -6.18 -10.09
CA LEU A 600 -12.48 -4.93 -10.15
C LEU A 600 -13.00 -4.64 -11.57
N LEU A 601 -12.19 -4.91 -12.60
CA LEU A 601 -12.63 -4.82 -14.00
C LEU A 601 -13.72 -5.84 -14.34
N ARG A 602 -13.68 -7.03 -13.72
CA ARG A 602 -14.73 -8.05 -13.80
C ARG A 602 -16.01 -7.70 -13.04
N THR A 603 -16.00 -6.66 -12.19
CA THR A 603 -17.15 -6.23 -11.40
C THR A 603 -17.95 -5.15 -12.13
N PRO A 604 -19.10 -5.48 -12.75
CA PRO A 604 -19.81 -4.54 -13.63
C PRO A 604 -20.20 -3.23 -12.95
N SER A 605 -20.59 -3.26 -11.67
CA SER A 605 -21.02 -2.07 -10.91
C SER A 605 -19.88 -1.28 -10.23
N CYS A 606 -18.61 -1.67 -10.41
CA CYS A 606 -17.47 -0.95 -9.84
C CYS A 606 -17.11 0.31 -10.66
N ALA A 607 -17.05 1.50 -10.06
CA ALA A 607 -16.71 2.73 -10.78
C ALA A 607 -15.20 2.88 -11.05
N GLY A 608 -14.37 2.07 -10.42
CA GLY A 608 -12.91 2.11 -10.55
C GLY A 608 -12.21 1.84 -9.23
N PHE A 609 -10.93 2.19 -9.18
CA PHE A 609 -10.08 1.97 -8.00
C PHE A 609 -9.09 3.12 -7.80
N GLN A 610 -8.57 3.21 -6.57
CA GLN A 610 -7.44 4.05 -6.17
C GLN A 610 -6.41 3.13 -5.49
N MET A 611 -5.24 2.95 -6.08
CA MET A 611 -4.15 2.16 -5.48
C MET A 611 -3.41 2.95 -4.41
N LEU A 612 -2.85 2.26 -3.42
CA LEU A 612 -1.92 2.84 -2.46
C LEU A 612 -0.65 1.99 -2.37
N SER A 613 0.32 2.19 -3.25
CA SER A 613 0.46 3.23 -4.29
C SER A 613 1.42 2.72 -5.36
N MET A 614 1.50 3.38 -6.52
CA MET A 614 2.54 3.08 -7.52
C MET A 614 3.93 3.56 -7.11
N THR A 615 4.02 4.52 -6.18
CA THR A 615 5.26 5.06 -5.62
C THR A 615 5.46 4.63 -4.17
N ASP A 616 6.70 4.44 -3.74
CA ASP A 616 7.01 4.20 -2.34
C ASP A 616 6.55 5.34 -1.43
N TYR A 617 5.93 4.96 -0.31
CA TYR A 617 5.48 5.85 0.74
C TYR A 617 6.50 5.86 1.88
N ALA A 618 7.28 6.94 1.98
CA ALA A 618 8.39 7.01 2.92
C ALA A 618 7.98 7.41 4.35
N GLY A 619 6.70 7.65 4.58
CA GLY A 619 6.11 7.91 5.89
C GLY A 619 5.38 6.70 6.48
N GLN A 620 4.81 6.89 7.68
CA GLN A 620 3.98 5.92 8.43
C GLN A 620 4.64 4.54 8.50
N GLY A 621 5.86 4.52 9.03
CA GLY A 621 6.62 3.29 9.18
C GLY A 621 7.25 2.79 7.88
N GLU A 622 7.55 3.67 6.93
CA GLU A 622 8.20 3.33 5.66
C GLU A 622 7.48 2.23 4.86
N ALA A 623 6.32 2.54 4.29
CA ALA A 623 5.60 1.61 3.42
C ALA A 623 6.16 1.62 1.97
N LEU A 624 7.15 0.75 1.71
CA LEU A 624 7.79 0.59 0.40
C LEU A 624 6.93 -0.22 -0.59
N VAL A 625 5.74 0.29 -0.89
CA VAL A 625 4.70 -0.38 -1.70
C VAL A 625 4.80 -0.08 -3.20
N GLY A 626 5.71 0.78 -3.63
CA GLY A 626 5.81 1.21 -5.03
C GLY A 626 6.66 0.28 -5.89
N TRP A 627 6.27 0.16 -7.16
CA TRP A 627 7.18 -0.26 -8.24
C TRP A 627 8.00 0.91 -8.81
N LEU A 628 7.63 2.13 -8.43
CA LEU A 628 8.45 3.33 -8.54
C LEU A 628 8.92 3.75 -7.15
N ASP A 629 10.11 4.32 -7.07
CA ASP A 629 10.58 4.91 -5.81
C ASP A 629 9.98 6.32 -5.59
N SER A 630 10.29 6.95 -4.45
CA SER A 630 9.76 8.27 -4.11
C SER A 630 10.22 9.43 -5.02
N PHE A 631 11.05 9.16 -6.03
CA PHE A 631 11.45 10.11 -7.09
C PHE A 631 10.76 9.84 -8.43
N TRP A 632 9.83 8.88 -8.48
CA TRP A 632 9.14 8.41 -9.67
C TRP A 632 10.02 7.62 -10.66
N ASP A 633 11.21 7.17 -10.22
CA ASP A 633 12.06 6.30 -11.03
C ASP A 633 11.64 4.84 -10.89
N SER A 634 11.82 4.05 -11.95
CA SER A 634 11.50 2.63 -11.93
C SER A 634 12.47 1.86 -11.02
N LYS A 635 11.91 1.03 -10.14
CA LYS A 635 12.68 0.07 -9.32
C LYS A 635 12.98 -1.23 -10.08
N GLY A 636 12.48 -1.37 -11.31
CA GLY A 636 12.67 -2.57 -12.14
C GLY A 636 11.72 -3.72 -11.82
N ILE A 637 10.62 -3.46 -11.11
CA ILE A 637 9.62 -4.49 -10.73
C ILE A 637 8.72 -4.86 -11.91
N VAL A 638 8.09 -3.87 -12.54
CA VAL A 638 7.16 -4.06 -13.66
C VAL A 638 7.30 -2.89 -14.63
N SER A 639 7.26 -3.18 -15.92
CA SER A 639 7.31 -2.15 -16.96
C SER A 639 5.93 -1.53 -17.21
N PRO A 640 5.82 -0.30 -17.73
CA PRO A 640 4.53 0.28 -18.09
C PRO A 640 3.75 -0.57 -19.11
N GLU A 641 4.45 -1.17 -20.09
CA GLU A 641 3.83 -2.06 -21.08
C GLU A 641 3.22 -3.32 -20.45
N GLU A 642 3.95 -3.96 -19.53
CA GLU A 642 3.44 -5.12 -18.81
C GLU A 642 2.27 -4.77 -17.89
N PHE A 643 2.36 -3.67 -17.16
CA PHE A 643 1.29 -3.23 -16.26
C PHE A 643 0.00 -2.93 -17.04
N ARG A 644 0.13 -2.32 -18.23
CA ARG A 644 -1.01 -2.05 -19.12
C ARG A 644 -1.71 -3.31 -19.64
N SER A 645 -1.09 -4.48 -19.59
CA SER A 645 -1.76 -5.74 -19.97
C SER A 645 -2.96 -6.07 -19.07
N TYR A 646 -3.01 -5.53 -17.85
CA TYR A 646 -4.13 -5.70 -16.91
C TYR A 646 -4.71 -4.38 -16.39
N CYS A 647 -4.07 -3.24 -16.66
CA CYS A 647 -4.55 -1.91 -16.31
C CYS A 647 -4.51 -0.96 -17.52
N SER A 648 -5.57 -0.96 -18.33
CA SER A 648 -5.71 -0.04 -19.47
C SER A 648 -7.19 0.25 -19.74
N GLU A 649 -7.46 1.11 -20.71
CA GLU A 649 -8.78 1.39 -21.24
C GLU A 649 -9.48 0.17 -21.87
N VAL A 650 -8.72 -0.80 -22.38
CA VAL A 650 -9.23 -2.09 -22.89
C VAL A 650 -8.39 -3.22 -22.31
N VAL A 651 -9.03 -4.19 -21.65
CA VAL A 651 -8.34 -5.30 -20.97
C VAL A 651 -9.04 -6.64 -21.28
N PRO A 652 -8.38 -7.58 -21.97
CA PRO A 652 -8.81 -8.98 -22.06
C PRO A 652 -8.75 -9.65 -20.68
N LEU A 653 -9.79 -10.39 -20.33
CA LEU A 653 -9.94 -11.05 -19.03
C LEU A 653 -10.29 -12.53 -19.22
N ALA A 654 -9.76 -13.39 -18.35
CA ALA A 654 -10.09 -14.80 -18.29
C ALA A 654 -10.59 -15.17 -16.89
N ARG A 655 -11.68 -15.95 -16.82
CA ARG A 655 -12.25 -16.51 -15.59
C ARG A 655 -12.05 -18.03 -15.57
N PHE A 656 -11.31 -18.53 -14.59
CA PHE A 656 -11.10 -19.97 -14.35
C PHE A 656 -10.98 -20.24 -12.83
N ASP A 657 -11.26 -21.46 -12.41
CA ASP A 657 -11.52 -21.77 -10.98
C ASP A 657 -10.27 -21.82 -10.11
N LYS A 658 -9.14 -22.25 -10.66
CA LYS A 658 -7.89 -22.52 -9.92
C LYS A 658 -6.65 -22.37 -10.80
N TRP A 659 -5.50 -22.13 -10.16
CA TRP A 659 -4.20 -21.96 -10.84
C TRP A 659 -3.47 -23.29 -11.10
N THR A 660 -3.82 -24.33 -10.35
CA THR A 660 -3.18 -25.66 -10.39
C THR A 660 -4.19 -26.71 -10.84
N TRP A 661 -3.80 -27.54 -11.80
CA TRP A 661 -4.67 -28.51 -12.46
C TRP A 661 -4.00 -29.88 -12.48
N ASN A 662 -4.80 -30.94 -12.45
CA ASN A 662 -4.35 -32.29 -12.74
C ASN A 662 -4.49 -32.56 -14.25
N ALA A 663 -3.58 -33.35 -14.81
CA ALA A 663 -3.57 -33.68 -16.23
C ALA A 663 -4.83 -34.44 -16.70
N ASN A 664 -5.56 -35.10 -15.80
CA ASN A 664 -6.83 -35.75 -16.14
C ASN A 664 -8.03 -34.78 -16.16
N GLU A 665 -7.82 -33.50 -15.87
CA GLU A 665 -8.84 -32.46 -15.93
C GLU A 665 -8.85 -31.76 -17.30
N THR A 666 -9.92 -31.02 -17.57
CA THR A 666 -9.99 -30.09 -18.71
C THR A 666 -9.89 -28.68 -18.16
N PHE A 667 -8.91 -27.91 -18.64
CA PHE A 667 -8.84 -26.49 -18.32
C PHE A 667 -9.97 -25.75 -19.03
N ILE A 668 -10.79 -25.03 -18.28
CA ILE A 668 -11.92 -24.24 -18.79
C ILE A 668 -11.72 -22.79 -18.39
N ALA A 669 -11.83 -21.88 -19.36
CA ALA A 669 -11.80 -20.44 -19.10
C ALA A 669 -12.91 -19.71 -19.86
N LYS A 670 -13.66 -18.85 -19.15
CA LYS A 670 -14.58 -17.87 -19.78
C LYS A 670 -13.79 -16.61 -20.10
N ILE A 671 -13.86 -16.18 -21.34
CA ILE A 671 -13.16 -15.00 -21.87
C ILE A 671 -14.10 -13.81 -21.86
N GLN A 672 -13.64 -12.71 -21.27
CA GLN A 672 -14.35 -11.43 -21.21
C GLN A 672 -13.47 -10.31 -21.74
N LEU A 673 -14.09 -9.17 -22.09
CA LEU A 673 -13.37 -7.95 -22.44
C LEU A 673 -13.96 -6.76 -21.68
N ALA A 674 -13.14 -6.09 -20.88
CA ALA A 674 -13.47 -4.78 -20.34
C ALA A 674 -13.09 -3.72 -21.37
N ASN A 675 -14.06 -2.93 -21.85
CA ASN A 675 -13.83 -1.86 -22.81
C ASN A 675 -14.37 -0.53 -22.28
N TYR A 676 -13.47 0.35 -21.87
CA TYR A 676 -13.72 1.74 -21.49
C TYR A 676 -12.94 2.73 -22.37
N GLY A 677 -12.46 2.27 -23.55
CA GLY A 677 -11.81 3.09 -24.57
C GLY A 677 -12.81 3.94 -25.37
N LEU A 678 -12.36 4.58 -26.45
CA LEU A 678 -13.21 5.47 -27.26
C LEU A 678 -14.20 4.75 -28.18
N GLU A 679 -13.89 3.51 -28.56
CA GLU A 679 -14.58 2.80 -29.64
C GLU A 679 -15.15 1.46 -29.20
N THR A 680 -16.12 0.95 -29.96
CA THR A 680 -16.54 -0.45 -29.85
C THR A 680 -15.47 -1.33 -30.48
N ILE A 681 -14.97 -2.32 -29.75
CA ILE A 681 -13.97 -3.25 -30.27
C ILE A 681 -14.67 -4.34 -31.08
N LYS A 682 -14.24 -4.52 -32.33
CA LYS A 682 -14.68 -5.58 -33.24
C LYS A 682 -13.50 -6.26 -33.91
N GLY A 683 -13.56 -7.57 -34.08
CA GLY A 683 -12.56 -8.35 -34.82
C GLY A 683 -11.93 -9.49 -34.00
N PRO A 684 -10.92 -10.18 -34.57
CA PRO A 684 -10.41 -11.40 -33.98
C PRO A 684 -9.51 -11.14 -32.76
N MET A 685 -9.75 -11.90 -31.69
CA MET A 685 -8.83 -12.08 -30.56
C MET A 685 -8.19 -13.47 -30.67
N SER A 686 -6.87 -13.51 -30.77
CA SER A 686 -6.13 -14.77 -30.71
C SER A 686 -5.95 -15.21 -29.26
N TRP A 687 -6.04 -16.51 -29.01
CA TRP A 687 -5.66 -17.11 -27.73
C TRP A 687 -4.70 -18.27 -27.93
N GLN A 688 -3.82 -18.47 -26.95
CA GLN A 688 -2.84 -19.55 -26.94
C GLN A 688 -2.67 -20.10 -25.53
N PHE A 689 -2.61 -21.42 -25.41
CA PHE A 689 -2.21 -22.13 -24.21
C PHE A 689 -0.91 -22.89 -24.52
N ALA A 690 0.21 -22.41 -24.01
CA ALA A 690 1.54 -22.91 -24.34
C ALA A 690 2.44 -23.04 -23.11
N SER A 691 3.44 -23.91 -23.18
CA SER A 691 4.45 -24.04 -22.14
C SER A 691 5.44 -22.87 -22.15
N ALA A 692 6.23 -22.75 -21.08
CA ALA A 692 7.35 -21.81 -21.03
C ALA A 692 8.41 -22.04 -22.14
N THR A 693 8.49 -23.26 -22.70
CA THR A 693 9.40 -23.60 -23.82
C THR A 693 8.79 -23.31 -25.20
N GLY A 694 7.56 -22.78 -25.25
CA GLY A 694 6.85 -22.45 -26.49
C GLY A 694 6.07 -23.62 -27.10
N ARG A 695 5.98 -24.77 -26.43
CA ARG A 695 5.15 -25.89 -26.89
C ARG A 695 3.68 -25.53 -26.74
N VAL A 696 3.01 -25.31 -27.86
CA VAL A 696 1.57 -25.00 -27.92
C VAL A 696 0.77 -26.28 -27.69
N ILE A 697 -0.09 -26.28 -26.68
CA ILE A 697 -1.05 -27.37 -26.42
C ILE A 697 -2.36 -27.11 -27.17
N ALA A 698 -2.81 -25.85 -27.15
CA ALA A 698 -4.00 -25.42 -27.88
C ALA A 698 -3.92 -23.92 -28.22
N SER A 699 -4.60 -23.52 -29.28
CA SER A 699 -4.73 -22.12 -29.69
C SER A 699 -5.94 -21.93 -30.59
N GLY A 700 -6.41 -20.69 -30.74
CA GLY A 700 -7.48 -20.37 -31.68
C GLY A 700 -7.70 -18.87 -31.81
N GLU A 701 -8.72 -18.51 -32.58
CA GLU A 701 -9.23 -17.13 -32.69
C GLU A 701 -10.68 -17.09 -32.21
N LEU A 702 -11.05 -15.99 -31.54
CA LEU A 702 -12.41 -15.68 -31.08
C LEU A 702 -12.86 -14.41 -31.80
N ASP A 703 -14.11 -14.37 -32.27
CA ASP A 703 -14.67 -13.14 -32.81
C ASP A 703 -15.18 -12.25 -31.66
N VAL A 704 -14.65 -11.04 -31.57
CA VAL A 704 -14.96 -10.10 -30.49
C VAL A 704 -15.94 -9.06 -30.99
N SER A 705 -16.97 -8.78 -30.20
CA SER A 705 -17.81 -7.59 -30.33
C SER A 705 -18.13 -7.03 -28.95
N ALA A 706 -17.38 -6.02 -28.51
CA ALA A 706 -17.49 -5.45 -27.16
C ALA A 706 -17.75 -3.94 -27.22
N CYS A 707 -18.97 -3.54 -26.83
CA CYS A 707 -19.33 -2.12 -26.77
C CYS A 707 -18.48 -1.37 -25.75
N ARG A 708 -18.28 -0.08 -26.00
CA ARG A 708 -17.69 0.85 -25.05
C ARG A 708 -18.49 0.93 -23.74
N GLY A 709 -17.77 1.26 -22.66
CA GLY A 709 -18.32 1.63 -21.36
C GLY A 709 -18.73 0.46 -20.47
N LYS A 710 -18.37 -0.77 -20.82
CA LYS A 710 -18.81 -1.98 -20.10
C LYS A 710 -17.86 -3.17 -20.22
N LEU A 711 -18.11 -4.15 -19.36
CA LEU A 711 -17.61 -5.52 -19.48
C LEU A 711 -18.50 -6.31 -20.46
N SER A 712 -17.90 -7.13 -21.32
CA SER A 712 -18.61 -8.00 -22.26
C SER A 712 -18.12 -9.45 -22.13
N ASP A 713 -19.04 -10.40 -22.08
CA ASP A 713 -18.73 -11.83 -22.24
C ASP A 713 -18.45 -12.14 -23.71
N ILE A 714 -17.37 -12.85 -24.00
CA ILE A 714 -16.92 -13.14 -25.38
C ILE A 714 -17.18 -14.61 -25.73
N ALA A 715 -16.51 -15.53 -25.03
CA ALA A 715 -16.58 -16.95 -25.33
C ALA A 715 -16.12 -17.79 -24.15
N GLN A 716 -16.23 -19.11 -24.27
CA GLN A 716 -15.58 -20.06 -23.37
C GLN A 716 -14.61 -20.93 -24.16
N ILE A 717 -13.39 -21.08 -23.66
CA ILE A 717 -12.38 -21.98 -24.22
C ILE A 717 -12.23 -23.21 -23.33
N LYS A 718 -11.83 -24.32 -23.94
CA LYS A 718 -11.54 -25.59 -23.27
C LYS A 718 -10.22 -26.14 -23.80
N VAL A 719 -9.35 -26.61 -22.91
CA VAL A 719 -8.07 -27.22 -23.25
C VAL A 719 -7.98 -28.58 -22.55
N ASP A 720 -7.81 -29.63 -23.34
CA ASP A 720 -7.58 -30.98 -22.84
C ASP A 720 -6.14 -31.10 -22.32
N LEU A 721 -6.00 -31.51 -21.05
CA LEU A 721 -4.71 -31.63 -20.38
C LEU A 721 -4.17 -33.06 -20.38
N SER A 722 -4.92 -34.03 -20.91
CA SER A 722 -4.63 -35.47 -20.77
C SER A 722 -3.28 -35.92 -21.35
N ASN A 723 -2.73 -35.16 -22.30
CA ASN A 723 -1.43 -35.42 -22.92
C ASN A 723 -0.23 -34.89 -22.10
N ILE A 724 -0.48 -34.23 -20.96
CA ILE A 724 0.57 -33.68 -20.09
C ILE A 724 1.00 -34.75 -19.08
N VAL A 725 2.20 -35.30 -19.27
CA VAL A 725 2.73 -36.42 -18.47
C VAL A 725 3.73 -36.00 -17.39
N ASN A 726 4.27 -34.78 -17.48
CA ASN A 726 5.21 -34.23 -16.51
C ASN A 726 4.63 -32.96 -15.89
N ALA A 727 5.02 -32.66 -14.65
CA ALA A 727 4.66 -31.41 -14.01
C ALA A 727 5.26 -30.23 -14.79
N GLU A 728 4.42 -29.30 -15.25
CA GLU A 728 4.88 -28.20 -16.11
C GLU A 728 4.06 -26.91 -15.89
N LYS A 729 4.74 -25.77 -16.09
CA LYS A 729 4.12 -24.44 -16.10
C LYS A 729 3.76 -24.05 -17.53
N PHE A 730 2.49 -23.71 -17.72
CA PHE A 730 1.88 -23.19 -18.93
C PHE A 730 1.47 -21.73 -18.77
N GLN A 731 1.10 -21.12 -19.88
CA GLN A 731 0.57 -19.77 -19.95
C GLN A 731 -0.64 -19.74 -20.87
N LEU A 732 -1.76 -19.22 -20.37
CA LEU A 732 -2.85 -18.75 -21.22
C LEU A 732 -2.52 -17.31 -21.64
N GLN A 733 -2.53 -17.02 -22.94
CA GLN A 733 -2.35 -15.70 -23.49
C GLN A 733 -3.54 -15.33 -24.38
N LEU A 734 -4.02 -14.09 -24.25
CA LEU A 734 -5.02 -13.47 -25.11
C LEU A 734 -4.42 -12.23 -25.77
N SER A 735 -4.75 -11.97 -27.03
CA SER A 735 -4.30 -10.76 -27.74
C SER A 735 -5.32 -10.33 -28.79
N ILE A 736 -5.66 -9.04 -28.81
CA ILE A 736 -6.58 -8.48 -29.82
C ILE A 736 -5.77 -8.09 -31.05
N LYS A 737 -6.07 -8.72 -32.20
CA LYS A 737 -5.29 -8.55 -33.44
C LYS A 737 -5.30 -7.10 -33.91
N GLY A 738 -4.13 -6.59 -34.31
CA GLY A 738 -3.99 -5.21 -34.78
C GLY A 738 -3.95 -4.15 -33.67
N SER A 739 -3.85 -4.56 -32.40
CA SER A 739 -3.70 -3.67 -31.24
C SER A 739 -2.59 -4.16 -30.31
N ASN A 740 -2.26 -3.36 -29.30
CA ASN A 740 -1.34 -3.75 -28.23
C ASN A 740 -2.06 -4.40 -27.02
N TYR A 741 -3.39 -4.56 -27.07
CA TYR A 741 -4.15 -5.12 -25.96
C TYR A 741 -3.96 -6.62 -25.88
N HIS A 742 -3.35 -7.07 -24.79
CA HIS A 742 -3.07 -8.46 -24.51
C HIS A 742 -3.12 -8.70 -23.01
N ASN A 743 -3.29 -9.96 -22.62
CA ASN A 743 -3.21 -10.37 -21.23
C ASN A 743 -2.76 -11.84 -21.13
N ARG A 744 -2.15 -12.23 -20.01
CA ARG A 744 -1.61 -13.57 -19.77
C ARG A 744 -1.79 -14.04 -18.33
N TRP A 745 -1.93 -15.35 -18.16
CA TRP A 745 -2.08 -16.02 -16.87
C TRP A 745 -1.20 -17.28 -16.82
N PRO A 746 -0.34 -17.44 -15.80
CA PRO A 746 0.42 -18.67 -15.61
C PRO A 746 -0.49 -19.77 -15.03
N ILE A 747 -0.34 -21.00 -15.51
CA ILE A 747 -1.15 -22.17 -15.11
C ILE A 747 -0.21 -23.35 -14.86
N TRP A 748 -0.36 -24.05 -13.75
CA TRP A 748 0.44 -25.24 -13.42
C TRP A 748 -0.39 -26.49 -13.66
N VAL A 749 0.19 -27.46 -14.38
CA VAL A 749 -0.44 -28.75 -14.61
C VAL A 749 0.46 -29.83 -14.03
N TYR A 750 -0.11 -30.68 -13.17
CA TYR A 750 0.55 -31.80 -12.52
C TYR A 750 0.02 -33.12 -13.09
N PRO A 751 0.87 -34.16 -13.21
CA PRO A 751 0.45 -35.45 -13.74
C PRO A 751 -0.63 -36.08 -12.84
N ALA A 752 -1.59 -36.78 -13.46
CA ALA A 752 -2.68 -37.46 -12.75
C ALA A 752 -2.31 -38.85 -12.19
N ILE A 753 -1.08 -39.31 -12.44
CA ILE A 753 -0.60 -40.65 -12.07
C ILE A 753 -0.14 -40.63 -10.61
N ASP A 754 -0.41 -41.71 -9.85
CA ASP A 754 0.27 -41.96 -8.58
C ASP A 754 1.78 -41.82 -8.78
N LEU A 755 2.37 -40.77 -8.21
CA LEU A 755 3.79 -40.49 -8.34
C LEU A 755 4.57 -41.76 -7.99
N PRO A 756 5.56 -42.18 -8.79
CA PRO A 756 6.26 -43.44 -8.57
C PRO A 756 6.75 -43.55 -7.12
N LYS A 757 6.43 -44.66 -6.44
CA LYS A 757 6.97 -44.92 -5.10
C LYS A 757 8.49 -45.04 -5.20
N LEU A 758 9.19 -44.05 -4.66
CA LEU A 758 10.65 -44.05 -4.60
C LEU A 758 11.09 -44.97 -3.45
N CYS A 759 11.31 -46.25 -3.75
CA CYS A 759 11.89 -47.20 -2.78
C CYS A 759 13.42 -47.01 -2.73
N ASN A 760 13.90 -46.15 -1.84
CA ASN A 760 15.32 -46.04 -1.53
C ASN A 760 15.56 -46.36 -0.06
N SER A 761 16.19 -47.50 0.23
CA SER A 761 16.45 -47.98 1.60
C SER A 761 17.31 -47.04 2.43
N ASN A 762 17.99 -46.08 1.80
CA ASN A 762 18.90 -45.13 2.46
C ASN A 762 18.28 -43.76 2.74
N ILE A 763 16.97 -43.57 2.49
CA ILE A 763 16.25 -42.32 2.79
C ILE A 763 15.21 -42.59 3.89
N ARG A 764 15.26 -41.79 4.97
CA ARG A 764 14.24 -41.76 6.02
C ARG A 764 13.41 -40.47 5.89
N ILE A 765 12.09 -40.60 5.83
CA ILE A 765 11.17 -39.46 5.95
C ILE A 765 10.77 -39.37 7.43
N SER A 766 10.96 -38.20 8.03
CA SER A 766 10.58 -37.95 9.42
C SER A 766 9.80 -36.66 9.53
N ASN A 767 8.81 -36.61 10.40
CA ASN A 767 8.08 -35.40 10.78
C ASN A 767 8.52 -34.83 12.14
N ARG A 768 9.61 -35.37 12.70
CA ARG A 768 10.13 -35.05 14.02
C ARG A 768 11.65 -35.15 14.06
N LEU A 769 12.29 -34.38 14.93
CA LEU A 769 13.69 -34.57 15.26
C LEU A 769 13.78 -35.42 16.54
N ASP A 770 13.99 -36.72 16.40
CA ASP A 770 14.10 -37.65 17.53
C ASP A 770 15.45 -38.40 17.54
N ALA A 771 15.69 -39.19 18.59
CA ALA A 771 16.91 -39.99 18.74
C ALA A 771 17.14 -40.91 17.53
N GLU A 772 16.09 -41.53 16.98
CA GLU A 772 16.20 -42.41 15.81
C GLU A 772 16.61 -41.64 14.55
N THR A 773 16.10 -40.42 14.36
CA THR A 773 16.44 -39.56 13.24
C THR A 773 17.90 -39.12 13.31
N LEU A 774 18.38 -38.75 14.50
CA LEU A 774 19.79 -38.39 14.71
C LEU A 774 20.73 -39.59 14.58
N GLU A 775 20.35 -40.76 15.08
CA GLU A 775 21.11 -42.02 14.91
C GLU A 775 21.20 -42.41 13.43
N PHE A 776 20.10 -42.29 12.68
CA PHE A 776 20.12 -42.55 11.24
C PHE A 776 21.06 -41.59 10.49
N LEU A 777 21.11 -40.31 10.88
CA LEU A 777 22.07 -39.34 10.34
C LEU A 777 23.52 -39.70 10.72
N SER A 778 23.79 -40.08 11.97
CA SER A 778 25.14 -40.43 12.42
C SER A 778 25.70 -41.71 11.77
N CYS A 779 24.82 -42.59 11.28
CA CYS A 779 25.15 -43.73 10.43
C CYS A 779 25.35 -43.39 8.94
N GLY A 780 25.34 -42.11 8.56
CA GLY A 780 25.51 -41.68 7.16
C GLY A 780 24.24 -41.71 6.32
N GLY A 781 23.07 -41.87 6.95
CA GLY A 781 21.76 -41.88 6.29
C GLY A 781 21.34 -40.52 5.71
N LYS A 782 20.32 -40.55 4.84
CA LYS A 782 19.70 -39.36 4.24
C LYS A 782 18.32 -39.12 4.87
N VAL A 783 18.06 -37.96 5.45
CA VAL A 783 16.77 -37.63 6.07
C VAL A 783 16.05 -36.53 5.31
N LEU A 784 14.78 -36.77 4.96
CA LEU A 784 13.83 -35.71 4.62
C LEU A 784 13.06 -35.38 5.90
N LEU A 785 13.27 -34.18 6.43
CA LEU A 785 12.56 -33.69 7.62
C LEU A 785 11.39 -32.80 7.19
N LYS A 786 10.16 -33.31 7.36
CA LYS A 786 8.90 -32.58 7.22
C LYS A 786 8.73 -31.69 8.45
N ALA A 787 9.19 -30.44 8.33
CA ALA A 787 9.37 -29.51 9.44
C ALA A 787 8.24 -28.47 9.58
N HIS A 788 7.12 -28.63 8.86
CA HIS A 788 6.01 -27.66 8.88
C HIS A 788 5.32 -27.48 10.25
N HIS A 789 5.58 -28.38 11.20
CA HIS A 789 5.18 -28.26 12.61
C HIS A 789 6.36 -28.17 13.58
N LEU A 790 7.58 -28.21 13.09
CA LEU A 790 8.78 -28.13 13.90
C LEU A 790 9.18 -26.65 13.97
N GLY A 791 9.46 -26.12 15.16
CA GLY A 791 9.81 -24.71 15.38
C GLY A 791 9.06 -24.08 16.56
N SER A 792 9.73 -23.18 17.26
CA SER A 792 9.20 -22.41 18.38
C SER A 792 8.87 -20.97 17.95
N LYS A 793 8.29 -20.18 18.85
CA LYS A 793 8.05 -18.74 18.63
C LYS A 793 9.35 -17.95 18.42
N ASP A 794 10.47 -18.45 18.96
CA ASP A 794 11.74 -17.72 18.98
C ASP A 794 12.66 -18.06 17.80
N ASN A 795 12.49 -19.24 17.20
CA ASN A 795 13.37 -19.71 16.11
C ASN A 795 12.64 -19.93 14.77
N SER A 796 11.32 -19.67 14.71
CA SER A 796 10.53 -19.88 13.51
C SER A 796 9.46 -18.82 13.29
N SER A 797 9.07 -18.63 12.02
CA SER A 797 7.95 -17.80 11.60
C SER A 797 6.99 -18.61 10.73
N PRO A 798 5.67 -18.39 10.82
CA PRO A 798 4.72 -18.99 9.87
C PRO A 798 4.99 -18.49 8.45
N ILE A 799 4.77 -19.36 7.48
CA ILE A 799 4.85 -18.99 6.06
C ILE A 799 3.52 -18.37 5.62
N PHE A 800 3.59 -17.32 4.81
CA PHE A 800 2.44 -16.69 4.18
C PHE A 800 2.66 -16.57 2.67
N PHE A 801 1.59 -16.71 1.90
CA PHE A 801 1.65 -16.45 0.45
C PHE A 801 1.63 -14.95 0.15
N THR A 802 0.76 -14.20 0.82
CA THR A 802 0.67 -12.75 0.68
C THR A 802 1.75 -12.08 1.53
N PRO A 803 2.30 -10.93 1.11
CA PRO A 803 3.13 -10.09 1.96
C PRO A 803 2.37 -9.63 3.22
N LEU A 804 3.11 -9.19 4.22
CA LEU A 804 2.54 -8.44 5.35
C LEU A 804 1.81 -7.18 4.87
N PHE A 805 0.95 -6.64 5.72
CA PHE A 805 0.18 -5.45 5.41
C PHE A 805 0.98 -4.18 5.72
N TRP A 806 1.17 -3.33 4.71
CA TRP A 806 1.69 -1.96 4.82
C TRP A 806 3.12 -1.84 5.36
N SER A 807 3.28 -1.98 6.67
CA SER A 807 4.55 -1.87 7.40
C SER A 807 4.42 -2.54 8.76
N ASN A 808 5.44 -3.29 9.15
CA ASN A 808 5.53 -3.89 10.48
C ASN A 808 5.80 -2.86 11.60
N SER A 809 6.44 -1.73 11.31
CA SER A 809 6.71 -0.69 12.32
C SER A 809 5.45 0.12 12.63
N PHE A 810 4.63 0.41 11.62
CA PHE A 810 3.37 1.14 11.79
C PHE A 810 2.22 0.27 12.30
N PHE A 811 2.12 -0.97 11.82
CA PHE A 811 1.19 -1.98 12.31
C PHE A 811 1.98 -3.11 12.99
N PRO A 812 2.42 -2.91 14.26
CA PRO A 812 3.13 -3.94 15.00
C PRO A 812 2.20 -5.11 15.36
N GLY A 813 2.78 -6.27 15.65
CA GLY A 813 2.03 -7.44 16.13
C GLY A 813 1.30 -8.21 15.04
N GLN A 814 1.56 -7.93 13.76
CA GLN A 814 1.10 -8.76 12.65
C GLN A 814 1.67 -10.18 12.76
N ASP A 815 0.83 -11.18 12.51
CA ASP A 815 1.26 -12.58 12.43
C ASP A 815 2.20 -12.82 11.24
N ASN A 816 1.95 -12.11 10.14
CA ASN A 816 2.77 -12.16 8.94
C ASN A 816 3.88 -11.12 8.99
N LYS A 817 5.12 -11.59 8.80
CA LYS A 817 6.35 -10.79 8.85
C LYS A 817 7.18 -10.95 7.57
N THR A 818 6.58 -11.45 6.50
CA THR A 818 7.29 -11.79 5.27
C THR A 818 6.76 -11.00 4.08
N LEU A 819 7.62 -10.78 3.08
CA LEU A 819 7.35 -10.02 1.86
C LEU A 819 7.17 -10.91 0.63
N GLY A 820 7.42 -12.22 0.77
CA GLY A 820 7.42 -13.18 -0.32
C GLY A 820 8.45 -14.30 -0.08
N LEU A 821 8.84 -14.98 -1.16
CA LEU A 821 9.76 -16.11 -1.17
C LEU A 821 10.78 -15.88 -2.27
N LEU A 822 12.07 -16.01 -1.97
CA LEU A 822 13.13 -16.20 -2.95
C LEU A 822 13.34 -17.71 -3.13
N VAL A 823 13.35 -18.18 -4.37
CA VAL A 823 13.53 -19.60 -4.69
C VAL A 823 14.73 -19.78 -5.60
N ASP A 824 15.65 -20.67 -5.25
CA ASP A 824 16.66 -21.18 -6.17
C ASP A 824 16.01 -22.16 -7.15
N GLN A 825 15.32 -21.61 -8.16
CA GLN A 825 14.60 -22.36 -9.18
C GLN A 825 15.49 -23.38 -9.92
N ALA A 826 16.80 -23.12 -10.00
CA ALA A 826 17.74 -24.00 -10.69
C ALA A 826 18.20 -25.18 -9.81
N HIS A 827 17.87 -25.18 -8.52
CA HIS A 827 18.31 -26.23 -7.61
C HIS A 827 17.72 -27.60 -8.02
N PRO A 828 18.52 -28.68 -8.07
CA PRO A 828 18.07 -29.99 -8.53
C PRO A 828 16.87 -30.56 -7.76
N SER A 829 16.71 -30.18 -6.50
CA SER A 829 15.57 -30.56 -5.65
C SER A 829 14.21 -30.07 -6.16
N LEU A 830 14.18 -29.06 -7.04
CA LEU A 830 12.98 -28.49 -7.65
C LEU A 830 12.82 -28.90 -9.13
N SER A 831 13.68 -29.77 -9.66
CA SER A 831 13.66 -30.17 -11.08
C SER A 831 12.36 -30.86 -11.54
N GLN A 832 11.60 -31.45 -10.60
CA GLN A 832 10.29 -32.04 -10.85
C GLN A 832 9.14 -31.20 -10.25
N PHE A 833 9.43 -29.98 -9.80
CA PHE A 833 8.46 -29.05 -9.25
C PHE A 833 8.58 -27.69 -9.97
N PRO A 834 7.86 -27.49 -11.09
CA PRO A 834 7.97 -26.27 -11.88
C PRO A 834 7.59 -25.04 -11.05
N THR A 835 8.57 -24.16 -10.83
CA THR A 835 8.42 -22.92 -10.07
C THR A 835 9.20 -21.80 -10.73
N ASP A 836 8.84 -20.56 -10.40
CA ASP A 836 9.68 -19.40 -10.67
C ASP A 836 10.67 -19.20 -9.51
N SER A 837 11.58 -18.23 -9.68
CA SER A 837 12.52 -17.79 -8.63
C SER A 837 11.86 -17.03 -7.46
N HIS A 838 10.53 -16.96 -7.44
CA HIS A 838 9.74 -16.25 -6.43
C HIS A 838 8.44 -16.98 -6.07
N SER A 839 7.72 -16.53 -5.04
CA SER A 839 6.37 -17.04 -4.75
C SER A 839 5.44 -16.79 -5.94
N ASN A 840 4.76 -17.84 -6.40
CA ASN A 840 3.71 -17.76 -7.41
C ASN A 840 2.54 -18.68 -7.01
N TRP A 841 1.43 -18.65 -7.74
CA TRP A 841 0.14 -19.19 -7.29
C TRP A 841 0.14 -20.66 -6.87
N GLN A 842 1.07 -21.49 -7.37
CA GLN A 842 1.23 -22.87 -6.91
C GLN A 842 1.60 -22.95 -5.42
N TRP A 843 2.47 -22.06 -4.95
CA TRP A 843 2.90 -22.01 -3.54
C TRP A 843 1.77 -21.64 -2.58
N GLN A 844 0.76 -20.88 -3.05
CA GLN A 844 -0.37 -20.43 -2.22
C GLN A 844 -1.05 -21.59 -1.48
N SER A 845 -1.23 -22.71 -2.17
CA SER A 845 -1.98 -23.86 -1.69
C SER A 845 -1.26 -24.71 -0.63
N ILE A 846 0.06 -24.54 -0.48
CA ILE A 846 0.91 -25.27 0.49
C ILE A 846 1.55 -24.34 1.53
N SER A 847 1.20 -23.05 1.53
CA SER A 847 1.81 -22.02 2.39
C SER A 847 1.52 -22.18 3.90
N LYS A 848 0.83 -23.24 4.33
CA LYS A 848 0.58 -23.53 5.75
C LYS A 848 1.79 -24.24 6.38
N GLY A 849 2.86 -23.49 6.61
CA GLY A 849 4.13 -24.06 7.05
C GLY A 849 4.95 -23.17 7.99
N LYS A 850 6.20 -23.56 8.20
CA LYS A 850 7.19 -22.88 9.05
C LYS A 850 8.45 -22.56 8.29
N SER A 851 9.02 -21.40 8.59
CA SER A 851 10.37 -21.02 8.18
C SER A 851 11.24 -20.77 9.39
N PHE A 852 12.51 -21.12 9.31
CA PHE A 852 13.44 -21.14 10.43
C PHE A 852 14.42 -19.97 10.37
N VAL A 853 14.66 -19.34 11.51
CA VAL A 853 15.63 -18.24 11.64
C VAL A 853 17.03 -18.83 11.69
N VAL A 854 17.87 -18.48 10.71
CA VAL A 854 19.23 -19.00 10.52
C VAL A 854 20.26 -17.86 10.43
N ASN A 855 20.04 -16.78 11.18
CA ASN A 855 20.89 -15.58 11.19
C ASN A 855 22.38 -15.89 11.43
N SER A 856 22.69 -16.84 12.31
CA SER A 856 24.06 -17.28 12.63
C SER A 856 24.71 -18.09 11.51
N GLU A 857 23.93 -18.69 10.62
CA GLU A 857 24.40 -19.68 9.65
C GLU A 857 24.76 -19.02 8.32
N ARG A 858 25.86 -18.25 8.32
CA ARG A 858 26.30 -17.46 7.16
C ARG A 858 26.44 -18.30 5.88
N GLY A 859 26.97 -19.52 5.98
CA GLY A 859 27.23 -20.39 4.82
C GLY A 859 26.04 -21.25 4.39
N LEU A 860 24.93 -21.24 5.13
CA LEU A 860 23.71 -21.96 4.74
C LEU A 860 22.98 -21.16 3.66
N ASN A 861 22.83 -21.74 2.48
CA ASN A 861 22.05 -21.15 1.38
C ASN A 861 20.70 -21.88 1.29
N PRO A 862 19.58 -21.21 1.64
CA PRO A 862 18.28 -21.85 1.50
C PRO A 862 17.92 -22.01 0.02
N ILE A 863 17.30 -23.15 -0.29
CA ILE A 863 16.70 -23.43 -1.60
C ILE A 863 15.41 -22.62 -1.76
N ALA A 864 14.65 -22.48 -0.68
CA ALA A 864 13.50 -21.59 -0.60
C ALA A 864 13.64 -20.73 0.68
N GLN A 865 13.73 -19.43 0.49
CA GLN A 865 14.00 -18.43 1.53
C GLN A 865 12.85 -17.42 1.59
N PRO A 866 11.98 -17.50 2.61
CA PRO A 866 11.01 -16.44 2.87
C PRO A 866 11.76 -15.12 3.14
N ILE A 867 11.23 -14.05 2.58
CA ILE A 867 11.86 -12.73 2.67
C ILE A 867 11.29 -12.06 3.91
N SER A 868 12.10 -11.92 4.96
CA SER A 868 11.70 -11.16 6.14
C SER A 868 11.44 -9.69 5.79
N ASP A 869 10.49 -9.08 6.48
CA ASP A 869 10.33 -7.62 6.53
C ASP A 869 11.66 -6.93 6.86
N PHE A 870 11.95 -5.80 6.21
CA PHE A 870 13.22 -5.09 6.30
C PHE A 870 13.43 -4.33 7.62
N HIS A 871 12.42 -4.20 8.48
CA HIS A 871 12.58 -3.74 9.86
C HIS A 871 13.10 -4.86 10.78
N ILE A 872 12.92 -6.13 10.40
CA ILE A 872 13.33 -7.31 11.17
C ILE A 872 14.61 -7.92 10.60
N ASN A 873 14.66 -8.08 9.26
CA ASN A 873 15.79 -8.61 8.51
C ASN A 873 16.32 -9.98 8.98
N ASP A 874 15.43 -10.87 9.40
CA ASP A 874 15.84 -12.24 9.69
C ASP A 874 16.18 -13.00 8.40
N LYS A 875 17.29 -13.74 8.43
CA LYS A 875 17.62 -14.76 7.44
C LYS A 875 16.74 -15.98 7.71
N LEU A 876 15.68 -16.13 6.92
CA LEU A 876 14.75 -17.25 7.03
C LEU A 876 15.10 -18.37 6.04
N ALA A 877 14.78 -19.61 6.42
CA ALA A 877 14.91 -20.77 5.55
C ALA A 877 13.66 -21.67 5.67
N SER A 878 12.98 -21.95 4.55
CA SER A 878 11.84 -22.88 4.52
C SER A 878 12.18 -24.20 3.84
N ILE A 879 13.08 -24.19 2.84
CA ILE A 879 13.68 -25.41 2.28
C ILE A 879 15.19 -25.21 2.22
N PHE A 880 15.94 -26.13 2.82
CA PHE A 880 17.40 -26.10 2.82
C PHE A 880 17.98 -27.48 3.07
N GLU A 881 19.25 -27.67 2.71
CA GLU A 881 19.99 -28.90 2.92
C GLU A 881 21.28 -28.68 3.70
N CYS A 882 21.68 -29.66 4.50
CA CYS A 882 22.94 -29.62 5.23
C CYS A 882 23.47 -31.04 5.53
N GLN A 883 24.75 -31.12 5.88
CA GLN A 883 25.36 -32.29 6.49
C GLN A 883 25.15 -32.24 8.01
N VAL A 884 24.89 -33.39 8.62
CA VAL A 884 24.80 -33.54 10.08
C VAL A 884 25.60 -34.77 10.46
N GLY A 885 26.78 -34.56 11.06
CA GLY A 885 27.76 -35.63 11.24
C GLY A 885 28.20 -36.21 9.89
N THR A 886 28.04 -37.51 9.70
CA THR A 886 28.31 -38.21 8.43
C THR A 886 27.09 -38.28 7.50
N GLY A 887 25.90 -37.90 8.00
CA GLY A 887 24.63 -37.97 7.30
C GLY A 887 24.27 -36.69 6.56
N LYS A 888 23.13 -36.75 5.85
CA LYS A 888 22.62 -35.64 5.02
C LYS A 888 21.16 -35.36 5.37
N LEU A 889 20.84 -34.11 5.63
CA LEU A 889 19.51 -33.64 6.02
C LEU A 889 18.97 -32.69 4.95
N LEU A 890 17.75 -32.94 4.48
CA LEU A 890 16.95 -32.02 3.67
C LEU A 890 15.72 -31.63 4.48
N VAL A 891 15.54 -30.34 4.74
CA VAL A 891 14.44 -29.81 5.54
C VAL A 891 13.41 -29.18 4.62
N CYS A 892 12.13 -29.49 4.85
CA CYS A 892 11.01 -28.82 4.19
C CYS A 892 10.00 -28.34 5.22
N GLY A 893 9.87 -27.03 5.35
CA GLY A 893 8.94 -26.36 6.24
C GLY A 893 7.52 -26.17 5.68
N TYR A 894 7.27 -26.55 4.42
CA TYR A 894 5.92 -26.58 3.84
C TYR A 894 5.18 -27.87 4.23
N ASP A 895 3.86 -27.79 4.31
CA ASP A 895 3.00 -28.95 4.56
C ASP A 895 3.01 -29.90 3.34
N LEU A 896 3.68 -31.04 3.51
CA LEU A 896 3.75 -32.12 2.53
C LEU A 896 2.77 -33.26 2.85
N ASP A 897 2.11 -33.24 4.02
CA ASP A 897 1.17 -34.29 4.45
C ASP A 897 -0.26 -34.01 3.95
N THR A 898 -0.38 -33.08 3.00
CA THR A 898 -1.62 -32.64 2.39
C THR A 898 -2.09 -33.57 1.27
N GLU A 899 -3.41 -33.70 1.11
CA GLU A 899 -4.01 -34.37 -0.06
C GLU A 899 -3.83 -33.57 -1.36
N ASN A 900 -3.38 -32.31 -1.25
CA ASN A 900 -3.12 -31.43 -2.37
C ASN A 900 -1.97 -31.93 -3.26
N MET A 901 -2.24 -32.02 -4.57
CA MET A 901 -1.28 -32.45 -5.58
C MET A 901 0.02 -31.62 -5.58
N VAL A 902 -0.05 -30.33 -5.26
CA VAL A 902 1.14 -29.46 -5.20
C VAL A 902 2.13 -29.97 -4.13
N GLY A 903 1.63 -30.33 -2.94
CA GLY A 903 2.45 -30.86 -1.86
C GLY A 903 3.06 -32.22 -2.22
N LYS A 904 2.24 -33.11 -2.81
CA LYS A 904 2.68 -34.42 -3.31
C LYS A 904 3.76 -34.31 -4.39
N GLN A 905 3.61 -33.38 -5.33
CA GLN A 905 4.62 -33.14 -6.37
C GLN A 905 5.91 -32.56 -5.79
N LEU A 906 5.82 -31.64 -4.84
CA LEU A 906 6.99 -31.09 -4.16
C LEU A 906 7.74 -32.19 -3.40
N GLU A 907 7.04 -33.01 -2.61
CA GLU A 907 7.64 -34.15 -1.91
C GLU A 907 8.35 -35.12 -2.88
N TYR A 908 7.71 -35.45 -4.01
CA TYR A 908 8.30 -36.29 -5.03
C TYR A 908 9.58 -35.68 -5.63
N SER A 909 9.59 -34.38 -5.90
CA SER A 909 10.78 -33.68 -6.41
C SER A 909 11.95 -33.73 -5.42
N LEU A 910 11.68 -33.49 -4.13
CA LEU A 910 12.67 -33.54 -3.06
C LEU A 910 13.25 -34.96 -2.90
N LEU A 911 12.40 -35.99 -2.85
CA LEU A 911 12.81 -37.38 -2.71
C LEU A 911 13.59 -37.88 -3.94
N SER A 912 13.17 -37.48 -5.15
CA SER A 912 13.85 -37.83 -6.39
C SER A 912 15.29 -37.30 -6.39
N TYR A 913 15.48 -36.04 -5.99
CA TYR A 913 16.80 -35.46 -5.82
C TYR A 913 17.63 -36.16 -4.75
N MET A 914 17.07 -36.43 -3.57
CA MET A 914 17.78 -37.16 -2.52
C MET A 914 18.24 -38.56 -2.94
N GLY A 915 17.51 -39.19 -3.88
CA GLY A 915 17.87 -40.47 -4.47
C GLY A 915 19.07 -40.43 -5.42
N GLN A 916 19.41 -39.25 -5.95
CA GLN A 916 20.51 -39.07 -6.90
C GLN A 916 21.87 -38.98 -6.19
N SER A 917 22.95 -39.19 -6.96
CA SER A 917 24.33 -39.10 -6.46
C SER A 917 24.78 -37.66 -6.21
N ASN A 918 24.12 -36.68 -6.83
CA ASN A 918 24.39 -35.26 -6.67
C ASN A 918 23.76 -34.64 -5.40
N PHE A 919 22.95 -35.39 -4.64
CA PHE A 919 22.54 -34.95 -3.30
C PHE A 919 23.74 -34.99 -2.35
N ASN A 920 24.44 -33.86 -2.28
CA ASN A 920 25.67 -33.70 -1.53
C ASN A 920 25.77 -32.29 -0.93
N PRO A 921 25.01 -32.03 0.16
CA PRO A 921 25.00 -30.74 0.81
C PRO A 921 26.42 -30.30 1.17
N SER A 922 26.77 -29.04 0.90
CA SER A 922 28.13 -28.52 1.14
C SER A 922 28.29 -27.87 2.52
N TYR A 923 27.19 -27.43 3.14
CA TYR A 923 27.18 -26.80 4.45
C TYR A 923 26.90 -27.84 5.54
N ALA A 924 27.56 -27.73 6.68
CA ALA A 924 27.39 -28.65 7.80
C ALA A 924 26.78 -27.92 9.01
N LEU A 925 25.83 -28.58 9.67
CA LEU A 925 25.31 -28.19 10.97
C LEU A 925 25.71 -29.23 12.00
N SER A 926 26.12 -28.78 13.18
CA SER A 926 26.30 -29.66 14.33
C SER A 926 24.95 -30.18 14.82
N GLU A 927 24.96 -31.33 15.52
CA GLU A 927 23.75 -31.87 16.15
C GLU A 927 23.11 -30.85 17.10
N THR A 928 23.91 -30.08 17.84
CA THR A 928 23.43 -29.01 18.71
C THR A 928 22.66 -27.94 17.94
N GLN A 929 23.21 -27.44 16.82
CA GLN A 929 22.52 -26.44 16.00
C GLN A 929 21.21 -27.00 15.41
N VAL A 930 21.17 -28.28 15.02
CA VAL A 930 19.93 -28.91 14.54
C VAL A 930 18.89 -29.00 15.65
N LYS A 931 19.30 -29.30 16.90
CA LYS A 931 18.43 -29.31 18.08
C LYS A 931 17.97 -27.92 18.53
N GLU A 932 18.74 -26.88 18.22
CA GLU A 932 18.34 -25.49 18.46
C GLU A 932 17.32 -25.01 17.42
N LEU A 933 17.41 -25.50 16.17
CA LEU A 933 16.46 -25.20 15.10
C LEU A 933 15.14 -25.96 15.24
N PHE A 934 15.19 -27.22 15.66
CA PHE A 934 14.00 -28.07 15.79
C PHE A 934 13.89 -28.65 17.20
N VAL A 935 12.68 -28.60 17.75
CA VAL A 935 12.37 -29.22 19.05
C VAL A 935 12.76 -30.70 19.01
N TYR A 936 13.75 -31.07 19.83
CA TYR A 936 14.26 -32.43 19.91
C TYR A 936 13.39 -33.30 20.82
N ILE A 937 12.92 -34.43 20.30
CA ILE A 937 12.16 -35.43 21.04
C ILE A 937 13.13 -36.49 21.57
N PRO A 938 13.42 -36.53 22.89
CA PRO A 938 14.33 -37.54 23.44
C PRO A 938 13.72 -38.94 23.33
N LYS A 939 14.60 -39.95 23.34
CA LYS A 939 14.19 -41.36 23.37
C LYS A 939 13.40 -41.64 24.66
N LEU A 940 12.31 -42.39 24.54
CA LEU A 940 11.58 -42.93 25.69
C LEU A 940 12.52 -43.80 26.53
N GLU A 941 12.59 -43.52 27.83
CA GLU A 941 13.33 -44.35 28.78
C GLU A 941 12.35 -45.25 29.55
N PHE A 942 12.69 -46.53 29.62
CA PHE A 942 11.97 -47.54 30.40
C PHE A 942 12.79 -47.85 31.66
N SER A 943 12.68 -47.00 32.67
CA SER A 943 13.36 -47.20 33.96
C SER A 943 12.44 -46.83 35.12
N ALA A 944 12.46 -47.64 36.18
CA ALA A 944 11.80 -47.32 37.44
C ALA A 944 12.72 -46.39 38.25
N PRO A 945 12.33 -45.14 38.56
CA PRO A 945 13.19 -44.23 39.30
C PRO A 945 13.35 -44.68 40.76
N SER A 946 14.50 -44.39 41.36
CA SER A 946 14.81 -44.69 42.76
C SER A 946 14.11 -43.68 43.69
N GLY A 947 12.82 -43.90 43.95
CA GLY A 947 12.01 -43.12 44.89
C GLY A 947 11.56 -41.77 44.31
N PHE A 948 10.26 -41.58 44.14
CA PHE A 948 9.64 -40.32 43.69
C PHE A 948 9.65 -39.22 44.77
N GLU A 949 10.67 -39.20 45.63
CA GLU A 949 10.79 -38.30 46.79
C GLU A 949 10.84 -36.82 46.39
N ASN A 950 11.27 -36.53 45.16
CA ASN A 950 11.32 -35.19 44.57
C ASN A 950 10.16 -34.90 43.58
N ALA A 951 9.12 -35.74 43.55
CA ALA A 951 7.98 -35.49 42.66
C ALA A 951 7.21 -34.22 43.10
N ALA A 952 6.72 -33.44 42.14
CA ALA A 952 5.76 -32.38 42.43
C ALA A 952 4.33 -32.93 42.44
N ILE A 953 4.07 -34.01 41.70
CA ILE A 953 2.82 -34.78 41.71
C ILE A 953 3.17 -36.27 41.74
N TYR A 954 2.56 -37.04 42.64
CA TYR A 954 2.57 -38.50 42.59
C TYR A 954 1.16 -39.01 42.88
N ILE A 955 0.59 -39.76 41.94
CA ILE A 955 -0.78 -40.26 41.96
C ILE A 955 -0.74 -41.77 41.88
N GLU A 956 -1.30 -42.41 42.90
CA GLU A 956 -1.66 -43.81 42.86
C GLU A 956 -3.11 -43.93 42.36
N CYS A 957 -3.24 -44.23 41.07
CA CYS A 957 -4.50 -44.22 40.33
C CYS A 957 -5.50 -45.24 40.89
N ALA A 958 -6.67 -44.81 41.36
CA ALA A 958 -7.72 -45.61 41.97
C ALA A 958 -7.31 -46.41 43.24
N ALA A 959 -6.23 -46.03 43.92
CA ALA A 959 -5.70 -46.79 45.06
C ALA A 959 -6.63 -46.89 46.28
N LYS A 960 -7.58 -45.96 46.43
CA LYS A 960 -8.57 -45.95 47.52
C LYS A 960 -9.89 -46.61 47.13
N ALA A 961 -10.03 -47.08 45.89
CA ALA A 961 -11.25 -47.74 45.44
C ALA A 961 -11.39 -49.14 46.06
N MET A 962 -12.59 -49.46 46.54
CA MET A 962 -12.93 -50.77 47.10
C MET A 962 -13.58 -51.67 46.04
N PRO A 963 -13.54 -53.02 46.21
CA PRO A 963 -14.07 -53.97 45.22
C PRO A 963 -15.55 -53.79 44.84
N ASN A 964 -16.34 -53.08 45.66
CA ASN A 964 -17.77 -52.82 45.45
C ASN A 964 -18.09 -51.37 45.05
N ASP A 965 -17.08 -50.53 44.82
CA ASP A 965 -17.28 -49.15 44.40
C ASP A 965 -17.78 -49.05 42.95
N SER A 966 -18.45 -47.94 42.62
CA SER A 966 -18.77 -47.63 41.22
C SER A 966 -17.50 -47.69 40.35
N LEU A 967 -17.64 -48.27 39.15
CA LEU A 967 -16.58 -48.34 38.14
C LEU A 967 -16.27 -46.96 37.52
N ASP A 968 -17.04 -45.93 37.86
CA ASP A 968 -16.76 -44.56 37.44
C ASP A 968 -15.68 -43.94 38.33
N TRP A 969 -14.77 -43.21 37.69
CA TRP A 969 -13.70 -42.50 38.36
C TRP A 969 -14.22 -41.27 39.11
N SER A 970 -13.65 -41.02 40.30
CA SER A 970 -13.73 -39.74 40.98
C SER A 970 -12.40 -39.49 41.69
N LYS A 971 -12.03 -38.21 41.86
CA LYS A 971 -10.71 -37.82 42.38
C LYS A 971 -10.43 -38.35 43.79
N GLU A 972 -11.47 -38.59 44.60
CA GLU A 972 -11.37 -39.11 45.97
C GLU A 972 -10.92 -40.58 46.01
N LYS A 973 -11.09 -41.31 44.90
CA LYS A 973 -10.68 -42.71 44.78
C LYS A 973 -9.21 -42.87 44.45
N ASP A 974 -8.53 -41.80 44.06
CA ASP A 974 -7.08 -41.78 43.88
C ASP A 974 -6.36 -41.50 45.21
N ASN A 975 -5.13 -41.98 45.32
CA ASN A 975 -4.23 -41.55 46.40
C ASN A 975 -3.11 -40.69 45.84
N SER A 976 -3.24 -39.36 45.96
CA SER A 976 -2.16 -38.43 45.63
C SER A 976 -1.23 -38.25 46.82
N THR A 977 -0.24 -39.13 46.98
CA THR A 977 0.69 -39.08 48.12
C THR A 977 1.64 -37.88 48.07
N ILE A 978 1.85 -37.27 46.90
CA ILE A 978 2.61 -36.03 46.73
C ILE A 978 1.85 -35.07 45.81
N MET A 979 1.62 -33.83 46.27
CA MET A 979 0.99 -32.74 45.50
C MET A 979 1.50 -31.39 46.02
N GLN A 980 2.47 -30.79 45.35
CA GLN A 980 3.03 -29.49 45.74
C GLN A 980 2.02 -28.34 45.53
N THR A 981 2.18 -27.25 46.28
CA THR A 981 1.33 -26.05 46.13
C THR A 981 1.42 -25.48 44.71
N GLY A 982 0.27 -25.22 44.09
CA GLY A 982 0.19 -24.74 42.70
C GLY A 982 0.09 -25.84 41.63
N TYR A 983 0.16 -27.11 42.04
CA TYR A 983 -0.01 -28.26 41.14
C TYR A 983 -1.40 -28.88 41.29
N SER A 984 -1.97 -29.38 40.20
CA SER A 984 -3.26 -30.09 40.21
C SER A 984 -3.37 -31.09 39.06
N TYR A 985 -4.40 -31.92 39.07
CA TYR A 985 -4.73 -32.78 37.93
C TYR A 985 -6.25 -33.00 37.81
N ILE A 986 -6.69 -33.25 36.58
CA ILE A 986 -8.03 -33.68 36.17
C ILE A 986 -7.86 -34.80 35.15
N VAL A 987 -8.72 -35.80 35.21
CA VAL A 987 -8.65 -36.99 34.36
C VAL A 987 -9.98 -37.18 33.65
N SER A 988 -9.94 -37.62 32.40
CA SER A 988 -11.11 -37.97 31.60
C SER A 988 -10.86 -39.28 30.83
N GLY A 989 -11.94 -39.93 30.38
CA GLY A 989 -11.85 -41.21 29.65
C GLY A 989 -11.48 -42.43 30.51
N VAL A 990 -11.45 -42.27 31.84
CA VAL A 990 -11.08 -43.32 32.80
C VAL A 990 -12.29 -43.97 33.46
N LYS A 991 -12.21 -45.29 33.61
CA LYS A 991 -12.97 -46.10 34.56
C LYS A 991 -12.04 -46.77 35.55
N ILE A 992 -12.57 -47.28 36.64
CA ILE A 992 -11.83 -48.10 37.60
C ILE A 992 -11.96 -49.55 37.20
N GLY A 993 -10.85 -50.27 37.16
CA GLY A 993 -10.80 -51.66 36.72
C GLY A 993 -9.87 -52.53 37.56
N PRO A 994 -9.92 -53.85 37.36
CA PRO A 994 -9.08 -54.79 38.11
C PRO A 994 -7.61 -54.68 37.66
N GLY A 995 -6.73 -54.46 38.64
CA GLY A 995 -5.27 -54.61 38.54
C GLY A 995 -4.77 -55.82 39.34
N GLU A 996 -3.51 -56.20 39.16
CA GLU A 996 -2.90 -57.38 39.82
C GLU A 996 -2.85 -57.26 41.35
N GLU A 997 -2.65 -56.05 41.88
CA GLU A 997 -2.52 -55.79 43.34
C GLU A 997 -3.68 -54.95 43.90
N ARG A 998 -4.15 -53.97 43.13
CA ARG A 998 -5.21 -53.02 43.52
C ARG A 998 -5.96 -52.52 42.30
N PRO A 999 -7.17 -51.93 42.47
CA PRO A 999 -7.82 -51.23 41.38
C PRO A 999 -6.94 -50.12 40.80
N LEU A 1000 -7.09 -49.89 39.50
CA LEU A 1000 -6.31 -48.93 38.72
C LEU A 1000 -7.18 -48.24 37.66
N TRP A 1001 -6.64 -47.24 36.96
CA TRP A 1001 -7.34 -46.58 35.86
C TRP A 1001 -7.36 -47.45 34.61
N ILE A 1002 -8.54 -47.64 34.02
CA ILE A 1002 -8.73 -48.35 32.74
C ILE A 1002 -9.46 -47.49 31.71
N GLY A 1003 -9.05 -47.58 30.45
CA GLY A 1003 -9.68 -46.82 29.35
C GLY A 1003 -9.08 -47.18 28.00
N ASN A 1004 -9.72 -46.76 26.90
CA ASN A 1004 -9.13 -46.86 25.56
C ASN A 1004 -8.43 -45.57 25.16
N ASP A 1005 -8.86 -44.45 25.74
CA ASP A 1005 -8.32 -43.11 25.56
C ASP A 1005 -8.40 -42.44 26.94
N ILE A 1006 -7.26 -42.43 27.65
CA ILE A 1006 -7.14 -41.84 28.99
C ILE A 1006 -6.44 -40.51 28.82
N GLN A 1007 -7.10 -39.42 29.22
CA GLN A 1007 -6.50 -38.10 29.20
C GLN A 1007 -6.31 -37.58 30.62
N VAL A 1008 -5.13 -37.02 30.89
CA VAL A 1008 -4.78 -36.38 32.15
C VAL A 1008 -4.30 -34.97 31.86
N GLN A 1009 -4.98 -34.00 32.43
CA GLN A 1009 -4.55 -32.60 32.41
C GLN A 1009 -3.96 -32.25 33.78
N PHE A 1010 -2.68 -31.91 33.80
CA PHE A 1010 -2.00 -31.36 34.96
C PHE A 1010 -2.09 -29.84 34.94
N GLY A 1011 -2.36 -29.23 36.09
CA GLY A 1011 -2.05 -27.81 36.31
C GLY A 1011 -0.64 -27.73 36.87
N ILE A 1012 0.27 -27.06 36.16
CA ILE A 1012 1.70 -26.96 36.49
C ILE A 1012 2.10 -25.48 36.37
N PRO A 1013 2.88 -24.90 37.29
CA PRO A 1013 3.36 -23.52 37.17
C PRO A 1013 4.11 -23.28 35.85
N GLN A 1014 4.04 -22.05 35.33
CA GLN A 1014 4.63 -21.71 34.04
C GLN A 1014 6.15 -21.86 34.02
N GLY A 1015 6.68 -22.41 32.92
CA GLY A 1015 8.12 -22.52 32.66
C GLY A 1015 8.84 -23.61 33.48
N VAL A 1016 8.10 -24.57 34.04
CA VAL A 1016 8.66 -25.72 34.76
C VAL A 1016 9.10 -26.79 33.76
N ILE A 1017 10.33 -27.29 33.94
CA ILE A 1017 10.87 -28.44 33.21
C ILE A 1017 10.79 -29.66 34.12
N GLY A 1018 10.45 -30.82 33.58
CA GLY A 1018 10.33 -32.03 34.38
C GLY A 1018 10.16 -33.30 33.57
N ASP A 1019 9.98 -34.40 34.27
CA ASP A 1019 9.72 -35.72 33.72
C ASP A 1019 8.37 -36.25 34.21
N LEU A 1020 7.53 -36.69 33.29
CA LEU A 1020 6.30 -37.39 33.55
C LEU A 1020 6.53 -38.90 33.46
N PHE A 1021 6.34 -39.60 34.57
CA PHE A 1021 6.45 -41.05 34.67
C PHE A 1021 5.07 -41.69 34.75
N ILE A 1022 4.83 -42.72 33.95
CA ILE A 1022 3.55 -43.44 33.89
C ILE A 1022 3.83 -44.93 34.01
N GLU A 1023 3.24 -45.58 35.02
CA GLU A 1023 3.32 -47.01 35.19
C GLU A 1023 2.12 -47.68 34.53
N ILE A 1024 2.39 -48.45 33.47
CA ILE A 1024 1.38 -49.28 32.80
C ILE A 1024 1.44 -50.69 33.38
N GLU A 1025 0.27 -51.31 33.52
CA GLU A 1025 0.14 -52.73 33.81
C GLU A 1025 -0.43 -53.49 32.60
N ASN A 1026 0.22 -54.57 32.16
CA ASN A 1026 -0.29 -55.40 31.06
C ASN A 1026 -0.51 -56.85 31.50
N GLY A 1027 -1.75 -57.34 31.37
CA GLY A 1027 -2.16 -58.66 31.84
C GLY A 1027 -1.85 -59.81 30.86
N LYS A 1028 -1.58 -59.52 29.58
CA LYS A 1028 -1.26 -60.51 28.54
C LYS A 1028 -0.09 -60.04 27.68
N SER A 1029 0.61 -60.98 27.05
CA SER A 1029 1.58 -60.63 26.01
C SER A 1029 0.81 -60.33 24.72
N SER A 1030 0.65 -59.05 24.38
CA SER A 1030 0.16 -58.63 23.05
C SER A 1030 1.27 -57.87 22.31
N LYS A 1031 1.10 -57.69 21.00
CA LYS A 1031 1.98 -56.86 20.14
C LYS A 1031 1.31 -55.52 19.81
N ASP A 1032 0.33 -55.11 20.62
CA ASP A 1032 -0.44 -53.92 20.34
C ASP A 1032 0.38 -52.67 20.69
N LYS A 1033 0.00 -51.54 20.12
CA LYS A 1033 0.72 -50.28 20.35
C LYS A 1033 -0.06 -49.37 21.29
N ILE A 1034 0.67 -48.70 22.17
CA ILE A 1034 0.15 -47.63 23.02
C ILE A 1034 0.74 -46.32 22.52
N THR A 1035 -0.11 -45.35 22.27
CA THR A 1035 0.26 -44.01 21.81
C THR A 1035 0.05 -43.02 22.96
N PHE A 1036 1.12 -42.36 23.39
CA PHE A 1036 1.06 -41.22 24.30
C PHE A 1036 1.17 -39.92 23.52
N ILE A 1037 0.31 -38.94 23.81
CA ILE A 1037 0.32 -37.62 23.18
C ILE A 1037 0.49 -36.60 24.30
N LEU A 1038 1.67 -36.00 24.42
CA LEU A 1038 2.01 -34.98 25.42
C LEU A 1038 2.13 -33.62 24.73
N GLU A 1039 1.19 -32.70 24.97
CA GLU A 1039 1.16 -31.39 24.30
C GLU A 1039 1.30 -31.48 22.76
N GLY A 1040 0.61 -32.46 22.16
CA GLY A 1040 0.68 -32.75 20.73
C GLY A 1040 1.90 -33.57 20.27
N ARG A 1041 2.87 -33.85 21.15
CA ARG A 1041 4.01 -34.74 20.86
C ARG A 1041 3.60 -36.21 21.05
N GLU A 1042 3.56 -36.95 19.95
CA GLU A 1042 3.17 -38.36 19.95
C GLU A 1042 4.35 -39.32 20.20
N PHE A 1043 4.17 -40.27 21.10
CA PHE A 1043 5.12 -41.33 21.45
C PHE A 1043 4.43 -42.68 21.38
N THR A 1044 4.84 -43.52 20.43
CA THR A 1044 4.26 -44.86 20.28
C THR A 1044 5.21 -45.91 20.82
N ILE A 1045 4.72 -46.76 21.72
CA ILE A 1045 5.46 -47.90 22.26
C ILE A 1045 4.72 -49.20 21.96
N ASP A 1046 5.47 -50.30 21.89
CA ASP A 1046 4.86 -51.63 21.98
C ASP A 1046 4.32 -51.83 23.41
N THR A 1047 3.23 -52.57 23.54
CA THR A 1047 2.68 -52.92 24.86
C THR A 1047 3.75 -53.65 25.67
N PRO A 1048 3.88 -53.34 26.98
CA PRO A 1048 4.81 -54.04 27.86
C PRO A 1048 4.62 -55.56 27.78
N ARG A 1049 5.72 -56.33 27.80
CA ARG A 1049 5.63 -57.78 28.03
C ARG A 1049 4.98 -58.01 29.40
N LYS A 1050 4.06 -58.98 29.50
CA LYS A 1050 3.24 -59.30 30.71
C LYS A 1050 3.94 -58.88 32.01
N GLY A 1051 3.35 -57.92 32.74
CA GLY A 1051 3.96 -57.29 33.91
C GLY A 1051 3.72 -55.78 33.96
N ARG A 1052 4.56 -55.07 34.71
CA ARG A 1052 4.52 -53.61 34.91
C ARG A 1052 5.72 -52.94 34.29
N GLU A 1053 5.51 -51.77 33.70
CA GLU A 1053 6.58 -50.98 33.09
C GLU A 1053 6.35 -49.48 33.31
N TRP A 1054 7.42 -48.79 33.72
CA TRP A 1054 7.44 -47.34 33.85
C TRP A 1054 7.89 -46.71 32.54
N ILE A 1055 7.19 -45.67 32.13
CA ILE A 1055 7.48 -44.90 30.93
C ILE A 1055 7.79 -43.48 31.36
N LYS A 1056 8.95 -42.98 30.95
CA LYS A 1056 9.36 -41.61 31.18
C LYS A 1056 9.13 -40.75 29.94
N LEU A 1057 8.37 -39.68 30.10
CA LEU A 1057 8.09 -38.66 29.09
C LEU A 1057 8.66 -37.32 29.56
N PHE A 1058 9.54 -36.73 28.78
CA PHE A 1058 10.14 -35.45 29.12
C PHE A 1058 9.15 -34.30 28.87
N VAL A 1059 8.91 -33.46 29.88
CA VAL A 1059 8.09 -32.23 29.81
C VAL A 1059 9.04 -31.04 29.70
N MET A 1060 8.96 -30.35 28.56
CA MET A 1060 9.81 -29.20 28.25
C MET A 1060 9.24 -27.93 28.87
N ARG A 1061 10.06 -26.87 28.87
CA ARG A 1061 9.65 -25.56 29.39
C ARG A 1061 8.43 -25.03 28.64
N GLU A 1062 8.39 -25.26 27.33
CA GLU A 1062 7.36 -24.79 26.42
C GLU A 1062 6.01 -25.44 26.70
N ASP A 1063 6.01 -26.70 27.13
CA ASP A 1063 4.81 -27.49 27.44
C ASP A 1063 4.03 -26.90 28.63
N THR A 1064 4.68 -26.15 29.53
CA THR A 1064 4.05 -25.63 30.75
C THR A 1064 3.70 -24.14 30.67
N ASN A 1065 3.97 -23.47 29.54
CA ASN A 1065 3.88 -22.01 29.43
C ASN A 1065 2.46 -21.44 29.61
N ASP A 1066 1.42 -22.23 29.35
CA ASP A 1066 0.02 -21.85 29.57
C ASP A 1066 -0.50 -22.23 30.98
N GLY A 1067 0.38 -22.78 31.82
CA GLY A 1067 0.07 -23.24 33.17
C GLY A 1067 -0.58 -24.63 33.22
N LYS A 1068 -0.63 -25.36 32.11
CA LYS A 1068 -1.23 -26.69 32.00
C LYS A 1068 -0.32 -27.63 31.21
N VAL A 1069 -0.49 -28.93 31.43
CA VAL A 1069 0.11 -29.99 30.62
C VAL A 1069 -0.91 -31.10 30.41
N VAL A 1070 -1.27 -31.38 29.17
CA VAL A 1070 -2.22 -32.40 28.76
C VAL A 1070 -1.44 -33.58 28.19
N ILE A 1071 -1.70 -34.75 28.76
CA ILE A 1071 -1.31 -36.02 28.18
C ILE A 1071 -2.53 -36.86 27.85
N SER A 1072 -2.50 -37.50 26.68
CA SER A 1072 -3.48 -38.51 26.29
C SER A 1072 -2.75 -39.83 26.05
N ALA A 1073 -3.31 -40.94 26.52
CA ALA A 1073 -2.77 -42.28 26.35
C ALA A 1073 -3.84 -43.16 25.69
N GLN A 1074 -3.53 -43.62 24.48
CA GLN A 1074 -4.47 -44.27 23.57
C GLN A 1074 -4.01 -45.67 23.23
N THR A 1075 -4.96 -46.61 23.17
CA THR A 1075 -4.72 -47.97 22.67
C THR A 1075 -5.80 -48.35 21.66
N SER A 1076 -5.38 -48.98 20.57
CA SER A 1076 -6.28 -49.61 19.59
C SER A 1076 -6.54 -51.09 19.90
N SER A 1077 -5.99 -51.60 21.02
CA SER A 1077 -6.16 -52.98 21.44
C SER A 1077 -7.59 -53.29 21.86
N SER A 1078 -7.96 -54.57 21.75
CA SER A 1078 -9.17 -55.11 22.41
C SER A 1078 -9.08 -55.06 23.94
N GLU A 1079 -7.87 -54.95 24.51
CA GLU A 1079 -7.68 -54.76 25.95
C GLU A 1079 -7.52 -53.27 26.28
N LYS A 1080 -8.25 -52.83 27.31
CA LYS A 1080 -8.17 -51.45 27.81
C LYS A 1080 -6.78 -51.17 28.39
N LEU A 1081 -6.26 -49.97 28.12
CA LEU A 1081 -5.06 -49.44 28.77
C LEU A 1081 -5.27 -49.44 30.29
N LYS A 1082 -4.25 -49.85 31.04
CA LYS A 1082 -4.27 -49.87 32.51
C LYS A 1082 -3.14 -49.00 33.05
N ILE A 1083 -3.48 -47.90 33.74
CA ILE A 1083 -2.50 -47.00 34.37
C ILE A 1083 -2.58 -47.15 35.88
N LYS A 1084 -1.46 -47.54 36.49
CA LYS A 1084 -1.37 -47.85 37.92
C LYS A 1084 -0.91 -46.64 38.73
N ASN A 1085 0.13 -45.97 38.28
CA ASN A 1085 0.72 -44.81 38.95
C ASN A 1085 1.13 -43.76 37.91
N ILE A 1086 1.05 -42.49 38.29
CA ILE A 1086 1.60 -41.38 37.50
C ILE A 1086 2.37 -40.44 38.42
N ALA A 1087 3.53 -39.97 37.97
CA ALA A 1087 4.32 -39.01 38.71
C ALA A 1087 4.87 -37.91 37.80
N PHE A 1088 4.88 -36.67 38.27
CA PHE A 1088 5.61 -35.57 37.65
C PHE A 1088 6.77 -35.19 38.56
N VAL A 1089 8.00 -35.29 38.06
CA VAL A 1089 9.24 -34.97 38.78
C VAL A 1089 9.86 -33.73 38.16
N LYS A 1090 10.08 -32.69 38.98
CA LYS A 1090 10.71 -31.45 38.52
C LYS A 1090 12.22 -31.67 38.32
N GLN A 1091 12.78 -31.10 37.25
CA GLN A 1091 14.23 -31.07 37.00
C GLN A 1091 14.89 -29.81 37.58
#